data_AF-A0A2K5V8Q1-F1
#
_entry.id   AF-A0A2K5V8Q1-F1
#
_cell.length_a   1.000
_cell.length_b   1.000
_cell.length_c   1.000
_cell.angle_alpha   90.00
_cell.angle_beta   90.00
_cell.angle_gamma   90.00
#
_symmetry.space_group_name_H-M   'P 1'
#
loop_
_entity.id
_entity.type
_entity.pdbx_description
1 polymer ?
#
loop_
_entity_poly.entity_id
_entity_poly.type
_entity_poly.pdbx_seq_one_letter_code
_entity_poly.pdbx_strand_id
1 'polypeptide(L)'
;MTLQELVRKAASCYMDKVAVCFDECNNQLPVYYTYKTMVNAASELSNFLLLHCDFQGIREIGLYCQPGIDLPSWILGILQVPAAYVPIDTDSPPSLSTHFMKKCNLKYILVEKKQINKFKSFHETLLSYDTFTVEHNDLVLFRLHWKNTEVNLMLSDGKEKYEKEKIKISVSSEHVNEEKAEHMDLRLKHCLAYVLHTSGTTGIPKIVRVPHECIVPNIQHFQVLFDITQEDVLFLASPLTFDPSVVEIFLALSSGASLLIIPTSIKLLPSKLASVLFSHHRVTVLQATPTLLRRFGSKLIKSNVLSATTSLRVLALGGEVFPSLTVLRSWRGEGNKTQIFNVYGITEVSSWATIYRIPEKILNSTLKCELPVQLGFPLLGTVVEVRDTNGFTIQEGCGQVFLGGRNRVCFLDDEVTVPLGTMRATGDFVTVKDGEIFFLGRKDSQIKRHGKRLNIELVQQVAEELQQVESCAVTWYNQEKLILFMVSKDASVKEYIFKELHKYLPSHAIPDELVLIDSLPFTSHGKIDVSELNKIYLNYINLKSENKLSGKEDLWEKLQYLWKSTLNLSEDLLKVPDESLFLNSGGDSLKSIRLLSEIEKLVGTSVPGLLEIILSSSILEIYNHILQTVFPDEDVTFRKSCATKRKLSDINQEEASGTSLHQKAIMTLSCHNEINAFVALSRGSQILSLNTTRFSTKLGHCSSAYPSDSVSQTNIQNVKDLNSPVLIGKSKDPSCVVKVSEEGKPVIGTQKMELHVRWRSDTGKCVDASPLVVIPAFDKSSTTVYIGSHSHRMKAVDFYSGKVKWEQLLGDRIESSACVSKCGNFIVVGCYNGLVYVLKSNSGEKYWMFTTGDAVKSSATMDPTTGLIYIGSHDQHAYALDIYRKKCVWKSKCGGTVFSSPCLNPIPHHLYFATLGGLLLAVNPATGNIIWKHSCGKPLFSSPRCCSQYVCIGCVDGNFLCFTHFGEQVWQFCTSGPIFSSPCTSSSEQKIFFGSHDCFVYCCNMKGHLQWKFETTSRVYATPFAFHNCNGSNEMLLAAASTDGKLWILESQSGQLQSVYELPGEVFSSPVVLESMLIIGCRDNYVYCLDLLGGNKK
;
A
#
# COMPACT_ATOMS: atom_id res chain seq x y z
N MET A 1 -30.78 -14.92 26.79
CA MET A 1 -29.83 -15.63 27.64
C MET A 1 -28.43 -15.18 27.24
N THR A 2 -27.56 -14.87 28.20
CA THR A 2 -26.21 -14.35 27.96
C THR A 2 -25.12 -15.38 28.26
N LEU A 3 -23.86 -15.08 27.92
CA LEU A 3 -22.73 -16.01 28.12
C LEU A 3 -22.47 -16.28 29.61
N GLN A 4 -22.47 -15.22 30.42
CA GLN A 4 -22.35 -15.24 31.86
C GLN A 4 -23.53 -15.94 32.56
N GLU A 5 -24.73 -15.96 31.95
CA GLU A 5 -25.86 -16.78 32.43
C GLU A 5 -25.65 -18.27 32.17
N LEU A 6 -25.12 -18.65 30.99
CA LEU A 6 -24.75 -20.04 30.70
C LEU A 6 -23.71 -20.56 31.71
N VAL A 7 -22.64 -19.80 31.94
CA VAL A 7 -21.59 -20.18 32.89
C VAL A 7 -22.11 -20.22 34.32
N ARG A 8 -22.96 -19.27 34.75
CA ARG A 8 -23.59 -19.30 36.08
C ARG A 8 -24.47 -20.53 36.27
N LYS A 9 -25.21 -20.94 35.24
CA LYS A 9 -26.02 -22.18 35.27
C LYS A 9 -25.12 -23.42 35.44
N ALA A 10 -24.05 -23.54 34.67
CA ALA A 10 -23.10 -24.64 34.81
C ALA A 10 -22.41 -24.65 36.19
N ALA A 11 -21.94 -23.49 36.66
CA ALA A 11 -21.31 -23.33 37.97
C ALA A 11 -22.22 -23.78 39.12
N SER A 12 -23.54 -23.52 39.02
CA SER A 12 -24.51 -23.96 40.03
C SER A 12 -24.63 -25.49 40.15
N CYS A 13 -24.33 -26.24 39.08
CA CYS A 13 -24.32 -27.69 39.07
C CYS A 13 -22.96 -28.30 39.45
N TYR A 14 -21.86 -27.56 39.22
CA TYR A 14 -20.49 -28.10 39.24
C TYR A 14 -19.51 -27.27 40.09
N MET A 15 -19.99 -26.62 41.15
CA MET A 15 -19.23 -25.64 41.96
C MET A 15 -17.79 -26.07 42.32
N ASP A 16 -17.59 -27.32 42.73
CA ASP A 16 -16.31 -27.83 43.23
C ASP A 16 -15.47 -28.55 42.16
N LYS A 17 -15.97 -28.69 40.92
CA LYS A 17 -15.17 -29.15 39.76
C LYS A 17 -14.18 -28.07 39.33
N VAL A 18 -13.06 -28.49 38.76
CA VAL A 18 -12.08 -27.60 38.11
C VAL A 18 -12.73 -26.94 36.89
N ALA A 19 -12.73 -25.61 36.87
CA ALA A 19 -13.18 -24.80 35.74
C ALA A 19 -12.00 -24.36 34.86
N VAL A 20 -10.87 -24.03 35.48
CA VAL A 20 -9.69 -23.50 34.79
C VAL A 20 -8.42 -24.14 35.36
N CYS A 21 -7.53 -24.58 34.47
CA CYS A 21 -6.18 -25.03 34.77
C CYS A 21 -5.18 -24.14 34.02
N PHE A 22 -4.18 -23.62 34.74
CA PHE A 22 -3.06 -22.88 34.16
C PHE A 22 -1.74 -23.59 34.46
N ASP A 23 -0.98 -23.93 33.41
CA ASP A 23 0.31 -24.62 33.52
C ASP A 23 1.41 -23.80 32.83
N GLU A 24 2.32 -23.22 33.62
CA GLU A 24 3.49 -22.48 33.11
C GLU A 24 4.50 -23.38 32.37
N CYS A 25 4.37 -24.71 32.50
CA CYS A 25 5.21 -25.72 31.88
C CYS A 25 6.71 -25.58 32.22
N ASN A 26 7.03 -25.09 33.42
CA ASN A 26 8.37 -24.78 33.93
C ASN A 26 8.79 -25.68 35.11
N ASN A 27 8.21 -26.88 35.20
CA ASN A 27 8.35 -27.86 36.29
C ASN A 27 7.72 -27.45 37.63
N GLN A 28 7.00 -26.32 37.70
CA GLN A 28 6.10 -26.04 38.82
C GLN A 28 4.78 -26.81 38.67
N LEU A 29 4.02 -26.93 39.77
CA LEU A 29 2.69 -27.54 39.74
C LEU A 29 1.69 -26.59 39.05
N PRO A 30 0.76 -27.10 38.22
CA PRO A 30 -0.28 -26.27 37.63
C PRO A 30 -1.19 -25.64 38.70
N VAL A 31 -1.73 -24.46 38.39
CA VAL A 31 -2.69 -23.73 39.22
C VAL A 31 -4.11 -24.02 38.74
N TYR A 32 -5.04 -24.22 39.67
CA TYR A 32 -6.41 -24.62 39.37
C TYR A 32 -7.43 -23.71 40.07
N TYR A 33 -8.44 -23.26 39.33
CA TYR A 33 -9.66 -22.66 39.88
C TYR A 33 -10.85 -23.58 39.70
N THR A 34 -11.62 -23.78 40.76
CA THR A 34 -12.94 -24.41 40.67
C THR A 34 -13.97 -23.42 40.12
N TYR A 35 -15.13 -23.92 39.68
CA TYR A 35 -16.24 -23.07 39.26
C TYR A 35 -16.63 -22.04 40.33
N LYS A 36 -16.62 -22.45 41.60
CA LYS A 36 -16.87 -21.57 42.76
C LYS A 36 -15.83 -20.46 42.87
N THR A 37 -14.54 -20.78 42.82
CA THR A 37 -13.46 -19.78 42.92
C THR A 37 -13.52 -18.78 41.76
N MET A 38 -13.69 -19.28 40.52
CA MET A 38 -13.79 -18.45 39.32
C MET A 38 -15.00 -17.50 39.37
N VAL A 39 -16.19 -17.99 39.73
CA VAL A 39 -17.41 -17.14 39.81
C VAL A 39 -17.34 -16.14 40.95
N ASN A 40 -16.71 -16.48 42.08
CA ASN A 40 -16.49 -15.54 43.18
C ASN A 40 -15.55 -14.40 42.74
N ALA A 41 -14.37 -14.71 42.17
CA ALA A 41 -13.42 -13.72 41.67
C ALA A 41 -14.03 -12.83 40.57
N ALA A 42 -14.86 -13.40 39.69
CA ALA A 42 -15.62 -12.64 38.71
C ALA A 42 -16.61 -11.68 39.38
N SER A 43 -17.32 -12.10 40.42
CA SER A 43 -18.29 -11.29 41.16
C SER A 43 -17.63 -10.15 41.95
N GLU A 44 -16.45 -10.39 42.52
CA GLU A 44 -15.61 -9.35 43.15
C GLU A 44 -15.25 -8.25 42.13
N LEU A 45 -14.74 -8.64 40.95
CA LEU A 45 -14.45 -7.69 39.88
C LEU A 45 -15.70 -6.95 39.39
N SER A 46 -16.85 -7.62 39.30
CA SER A 46 -18.14 -6.97 38.96
C SER A 46 -18.48 -5.85 39.93
N ASN A 47 -18.37 -6.12 41.25
CA ASN A 47 -18.65 -5.14 42.30
C ASN A 47 -17.66 -3.97 42.23
N PHE A 48 -16.38 -4.25 42.01
CA PHE A 48 -15.35 -3.23 41.79
C PHE A 48 -15.68 -2.33 40.59
N LEU A 49 -16.05 -2.92 39.44
CA LEU A 49 -16.43 -2.17 38.25
C LEU A 49 -17.69 -1.32 38.47
N LEU A 50 -18.70 -1.82 39.22
CA LEU A 50 -19.89 -1.05 39.57
C LEU A 50 -19.59 0.15 40.50
N LEU A 51 -18.51 0.09 41.30
CA LEU A 51 -18.08 1.18 42.18
C LEU A 51 -17.23 2.24 41.46
N HIS A 52 -16.44 1.85 40.44
CA HIS A 52 -15.43 2.71 39.82
C HIS A 52 -15.74 3.12 38.36
N CYS A 53 -16.66 2.45 37.67
CA CYS A 53 -17.03 2.74 36.29
C CYS A 53 -18.45 3.34 36.16
N ASP A 54 -18.56 4.42 35.40
CA ASP A 54 -19.83 5.03 35.02
C ASP A 54 -20.37 4.42 33.71
N PHE A 55 -21.43 3.60 33.81
CA PHE A 55 -22.05 2.92 32.67
C PHE A 55 -23.08 3.76 31.90
N GLN A 56 -23.17 5.08 32.12
CA GLN A 56 -23.96 5.96 31.26
C GLN A 56 -23.26 6.16 29.91
N GLY A 57 -23.77 5.48 28.87
CA GLY A 57 -23.26 5.56 27.51
C GLY A 57 -22.04 4.68 27.20
N ILE A 58 -21.33 4.16 28.21
CA ILE A 58 -20.26 3.17 28.02
C ILE A 58 -20.84 1.78 27.82
N ARG A 59 -20.27 1.02 26.88
CA ARG A 59 -20.65 -0.36 26.55
C ARG A 59 -19.46 -1.31 26.43
N GLU A 60 -18.25 -0.83 26.69
CA GLU A 60 -16.99 -1.48 26.32
C GLU A 60 -15.93 -1.21 27.40
N ILE A 61 -15.24 -2.26 27.84
CA ILE A 61 -14.09 -2.19 28.76
C ILE A 61 -12.92 -2.91 28.10
N GLY A 62 -11.78 -2.21 27.95
CA GLY A 62 -10.54 -2.81 27.46
C GLY A 62 -9.96 -3.82 28.44
N LEU A 63 -9.33 -4.87 27.93
CA LEU A 63 -8.59 -5.86 28.72
C LEU A 63 -7.19 -6.07 28.11
N TYR A 64 -6.15 -5.63 28.83
CA TYR A 64 -4.74 -5.73 28.42
C TYR A 64 -4.02 -6.71 29.36
N CYS A 65 -3.94 -7.98 28.96
CA CYS A 65 -3.36 -9.06 29.76
C CYS A 65 -2.78 -10.16 28.87
N GLN A 66 -1.94 -11.02 29.45
CA GLN A 66 -1.61 -12.32 28.87
C GLN A 66 -2.58 -13.41 29.39
N PRO A 67 -2.83 -14.50 28.65
CA PRO A 67 -3.69 -15.58 29.12
C PRO A 67 -3.10 -16.30 30.35
N GLY A 68 -3.83 -16.24 31.47
CA GLY A 68 -3.47 -16.84 32.76
C GLY A 68 -4.69 -17.38 33.50
N ILE A 69 -4.50 -17.82 34.75
CA ILE A 69 -5.56 -18.46 35.56
C ILE A 69 -6.79 -17.58 35.78
N ASP A 70 -6.59 -16.27 35.98
CA ASP A 70 -7.64 -15.29 36.26
C ASP A 70 -8.43 -14.83 35.04
N LEU A 71 -7.94 -15.09 33.82
CA LEU A 71 -8.52 -14.57 32.58
C LEU A 71 -10.04 -14.85 32.45
N PRO A 72 -10.54 -16.07 32.70
CA PRO A 72 -11.98 -16.33 32.63
C PRO A 72 -12.77 -15.56 33.70
N SER A 73 -12.22 -15.41 34.91
CA SER A 73 -12.81 -14.60 35.98
C SER A 73 -12.93 -13.14 35.57
N TRP A 74 -11.88 -12.58 34.94
CA TRP A 74 -11.86 -11.21 34.45
C TRP A 74 -12.90 -10.95 33.35
N ILE A 75 -12.96 -11.84 32.34
CA ILE A 75 -13.96 -11.76 31.28
C ILE A 75 -15.37 -11.86 31.86
N LEU A 76 -15.62 -12.82 32.76
CA LEU A 76 -16.93 -12.99 33.40
C LEU A 76 -17.33 -11.80 34.27
N GLY A 77 -16.39 -11.12 34.93
CA GLY A 77 -16.65 -9.92 35.72
C GLY A 77 -17.05 -8.72 34.84
N ILE A 78 -16.39 -8.53 33.70
CA ILE A 78 -16.79 -7.51 32.71
C ILE A 78 -18.20 -7.80 32.16
N LEU A 79 -18.50 -9.06 31.81
CA LEU A 79 -19.81 -9.44 31.26
C LEU A 79 -20.98 -9.35 32.28
N GLN A 80 -20.69 -9.34 33.58
CA GLN A 80 -21.72 -9.17 34.61
C GLN A 80 -22.18 -7.72 34.75
N VAL A 81 -21.35 -6.74 34.36
CA VAL A 81 -21.75 -5.33 34.25
C VAL A 81 -22.31 -5.03 32.84
N PRO A 82 -22.90 -3.84 32.57
CA PRO A 82 -23.47 -3.51 31.27
C PRO A 82 -22.46 -3.26 30.12
N ALA A 83 -21.35 -4.00 30.08
CA ALA A 83 -20.27 -3.81 29.11
C ALA A 83 -19.78 -5.12 28.46
N ALA A 84 -19.35 -5.00 27.21
CA ALA A 84 -18.54 -6.00 26.51
C ALA A 84 -17.06 -5.85 26.87
N TYR A 85 -16.31 -6.95 26.81
CA TYR A 85 -14.85 -6.89 26.93
C TYR A 85 -14.19 -6.67 25.56
N VAL A 86 -13.08 -5.93 25.55
CA VAL A 86 -12.31 -5.59 24.35
C VAL A 86 -10.86 -6.02 24.55
N PRO A 87 -10.46 -7.22 24.08
CA PRO A 87 -9.12 -7.75 24.28
C PRO A 87 -8.10 -6.95 23.47
N ILE A 88 -7.06 -6.44 24.14
CA ILE A 88 -5.97 -5.69 23.51
C ILE A 88 -4.73 -6.59 23.49
N ASP A 89 -4.21 -6.86 22.30
CA ASP A 89 -2.97 -7.63 22.14
C ASP A 89 -1.77 -6.83 22.68
N THR A 90 -1.15 -7.36 23.74
CA THR A 90 -0.01 -6.71 24.39
C THR A 90 1.26 -6.68 23.52
N ASP A 91 1.35 -7.55 22.52
CA ASP A 91 2.50 -7.68 21.63
C ASP A 91 2.29 -6.96 20.28
N SER A 92 1.10 -6.35 20.07
CA SER A 92 0.81 -5.52 18.92
C SER A 92 1.54 -4.17 18.96
N PRO A 93 1.90 -3.58 17.78
CA PRO A 93 2.54 -2.27 17.73
C PRO A 93 1.72 -1.18 18.44
N PRO A 94 2.32 -0.29 19.25
CA PRO A 94 1.58 0.66 20.08
C PRO A 94 0.64 1.60 19.31
N SER A 95 1.00 1.94 18.07
CA SER A 95 0.16 2.74 17.17
C SER A 95 -1.12 2.01 16.74
N LEU A 96 -1.05 0.69 16.53
CA LEU A 96 -2.19 -0.14 16.13
C LEU A 96 -3.15 -0.37 17.30
N SER A 97 -2.63 -0.76 18.47
CA SER A 97 -3.43 -0.93 19.68
C SER A 97 -4.04 0.40 20.14
N THR A 98 -3.30 1.52 20.10
CA THR A 98 -3.86 2.84 20.40
C THR A 98 -4.96 3.24 19.41
N HIS A 99 -4.78 2.99 18.10
CA HIS A 99 -5.81 3.25 17.10
C HIS A 99 -7.07 2.42 17.35
N PHE A 100 -6.93 1.13 17.67
CA PHE A 100 -8.05 0.25 18.02
C PHE A 100 -8.80 0.74 19.27
N MET A 101 -8.09 1.05 20.36
CA MET A 101 -8.68 1.58 21.59
C MET A 101 -9.41 2.93 21.35
N LYS A 102 -8.84 3.82 20.53
CA LYS A 102 -9.44 5.12 20.17
C LYS A 102 -10.69 4.94 19.29
N LYS A 103 -10.65 4.04 18.31
CA LYS A 103 -11.77 3.76 17.40
C LYS A 103 -12.92 3.01 18.09
N CYS A 104 -12.62 2.23 19.14
CA CYS A 104 -13.62 1.70 20.08
C CYS A 104 -14.17 2.76 21.05
N ASN A 105 -13.55 3.95 21.14
CA ASN A 105 -13.86 4.99 22.12
C ASN A 105 -13.81 4.48 23.58
N LEU A 106 -12.81 3.66 23.91
CA LEU A 106 -12.67 3.10 25.26
C LEU A 106 -12.45 4.21 26.30
N LYS A 107 -13.33 4.30 27.30
CA LYS A 107 -13.18 5.19 28.47
C LYS A 107 -12.51 4.47 29.66
N TYR A 108 -12.53 3.14 29.68
CA TYR A 108 -11.91 2.31 30.72
C TYR A 108 -11.13 1.14 30.11
N ILE A 109 -9.98 0.83 30.71
CA ILE A 109 -9.19 -0.36 30.41
C ILE A 109 -8.63 -0.97 31.70
N LEU A 110 -8.76 -2.29 31.81
CA LEU A 110 -8.14 -3.11 32.85
C LEU A 110 -6.79 -3.61 32.32
N VAL A 111 -5.72 -3.35 33.05
CA VAL A 111 -4.35 -3.74 32.70
C VAL A 111 -3.83 -4.69 33.77
N GLU A 112 -3.32 -5.85 33.35
CA GLU A 112 -2.67 -6.82 34.24
C GLU A 112 -1.44 -6.18 34.91
N LYS A 113 -1.28 -6.40 36.22
CA LYS A 113 -0.25 -5.76 37.06
C LYS A 113 1.17 -5.99 36.53
N LYS A 114 1.44 -7.18 36.00
CA LYS A 114 2.72 -7.56 35.35
C LYS A 114 2.99 -6.77 34.05
N GLN A 115 1.95 -6.26 33.39
CA GLN A 115 2.01 -5.58 32.10
C GLN A 115 1.99 -4.04 32.20
N ILE A 116 1.78 -3.45 33.38
CA ILE A 116 1.64 -2.00 33.57
C ILE A 116 2.83 -1.22 32.99
N ASN A 117 4.06 -1.67 33.22
CA ASN A 117 5.25 -0.94 32.76
C ASN A 117 5.34 -0.92 31.22
N LYS A 118 4.99 -2.04 30.57
CA LYS A 118 4.90 -2.16 29.10
C LYS A 118 3.79 -1.24 28.57
N PHE A 119 2.60 -1.31 29.16
CA PHE A 119 1.45 -0.47 28.80
C PHE A 119 1.78 1.02 28.91
N LYS A 120 2.29 1.48 30.07
CA LYS A 120 2.68 2.88 30.28
C LYS A 120 3.72 3.32 29.24
N SER A 121 4.85 2.62 29.14
CA SER A 121 5.92 2.97 28.21
C SER A 121 5.47 3.03 26.74
N PHE A 122 4.57 2.14 26.32
CA PHE A 122 4.10 2.08 24.93
C PHE A 122 3.05 3.16 24.61
N HIS A 123 2.29 3.63 25.60
CA HIS A 123 1.12 4.47 25.39
C HIS A 123 1.24 5.91 25.96
N GLU A 124 2.21 6.20 26.81
CA GLU A 124 2.42 7.51 27.46
C GLU A 124 2.55 8.70 26.49
N THR A 125 3.06 8.47 25.27
CA THR A 125 3.16 9.51 24.24
C THR A 125 1.88 9.75 23.44
N LEU A 126 0.91 8.82 23.49
CA LEU A 126 -0.28 8.79 22.64
C LEU A 126 -1.62 8.87 23.41
N LEU A 127 -1.61 8.60 24.72
CA LEU A 127 -2.78 8.56 25.58
C LEU A 127 -2.58 9.42 26.84
N SER A 128 -3.58 10.24 27.17
CA SER A 128 -3.74 10.75 28.53
C SER A 128 -4.65 9.82 29.33
N TYR A 129 -4.23 9.50 30.55
CA TYR A 129 -5.00 8.72 31.52
C TYR A 129 -4.88 9.37 32.90
N ASP A 130 -5.84 9.11 33.79
CA ASP A 130 -5.79 9.67 35.14
C ASP A 130 -4.60 9.10 35.93
N THR A 131 -3.90 9.97 36.69
CA THR A 131 -2.82 9.56 37.61
C THR A 131 -3.33 8.76 38.80
N PHE A 132 -4.62 8.84 39.11
CA PHE A 132 -5.29 7.99 40.10
C PHE A 132 -5.67 6.66 39.47
N THR A 133 -4.79 5.67 39.63
CA THR A 133 -5.06 4.27 39.27
C THR A 133 -5.64 3.51 40.46
N VAL A 134 -6.67 2.70 40.23
CA VAL A 134 -7.29 1.87 41.27
C VAL A 134 -6.95 0.39 41.00
N GLU A 135 -6.44 -0.31 42.00
CA GLU A 135 -6.05 -1.72 41.89
C GLU A 135 -7.14 -2.67 42.41
N HIS A 136 -7.26 -3.86 41.80
CA HIS A 136 -8.11 -4.96 42.24
C HIS A 136 -7.58 -6.29 41.72
N ASN A 137 -7.19 -7.22 42.61
CA ASN A 137 -6.78 -8.61 42.32
C ASN A 137 -6.00 -8.76 40.99
N ASP A 138 -4.74 -8.31 41.00
CA ASP A 138 -3.79 -8.28 39.87
C ASP A 138 -4.22 -7.51 38.60
N LEU A 139 -5.33 -6.78 38.63
CA LEU A 139 -5.69 -5.76 37.65
C LEU A 139 -5.52 -4.35 38.19
N VAL A 140 -5.25 -3.42 37.28
CA VAL A 140 -5.30 -1.98 37.53
C VAL A 140 -6.21 -1.32 36.51
N LEU A 141 -7.20 -0.57 37.00
CA LEU A 141 -8.16 0.16 36.20
C LEU A 141 -7.58 1.53 35.81
N PHE A 142 -7.44 1.75 34.52
CA PHE A 142 -7.10 3.05 33.94
C PHE A 142 -8.35 3.68 33.32
N ARG A 143 -8.60 4.94 33.69
CA ARG A 143 -9.55 5.80 32.97
C ARG A 143 -8.81 6.51 31.85
N LEU A 144 -9.27 6.32 30.62
CA LEU A 144 -8.68 6.88 29.42
C LEU A 144 -9.35 8.20 29.07
N HIS A 145 -8.53 9.21 28.76
CA HIS A 145 -8.98 10.52 28.27
C HIS A 145 -8.38 10.76 26.89
N TRP A 146 -9.24 10.80 25.89
CA TRP A 146 -8.86 11.17 24.52
C TRP A 146 -8.84 12.70 24.43
N LYS A 147 -7.65 13.28 24.20
CA LYS A 147 -7.55 14.74 23.97
C LYS A 147 -8.32 15.10 22.70
N ASN A 148 -9.33 15.94 22.84
CA ASN A 148 -10.06 16.55 21.73
C ASN A 148 -9.20 17.60 21.02
N THR A 149 -8.20 17.14 20.27
CA THR A 149 -7.42 18.01 19.36
C THR A 149 -7.53 17.57 17.90
N GLU A 150 -8.22 16.46 17.60
CA GLU A 150 -8.55 16.01 16.23
C GLU A 150 -9.92 15.31 16.16
N VAL A 151 -10.98 15.94 16.69
CA VAL A 151 -12.39 15.54 16.40
C VAL A 151 -13.28 16.78 16.38
N ASN A 152 -13.24 17.56 15.28
CA ASN A 152 -14.33 18.51 14.94
C ASN A 152 -14.32 19.05 13.49
N LEU A 153 -13.77 18.28 12.53
CA LEU A 153 -13.95 18.53 11.10
C LEU A 153 -14.29 17.20 10.40
N MET A 154 -15.54 16.76 10.58
CA MET A 154 -16.33 15.83 9.73
C MET A 154 -17.71 15.47 10.34
N LEU A 155 -18.19 16.19 11.37
CA LEU A 155 -19.53 16.03 11.96
C LEU A 155 -20.21 17.39 12.26
N SER A 156 -20.19 18.29 11.29
CA SER A 156 -20.93 19.56 11.36
C SER A 156 -21.53 19.97 10.02
N ASP A 157 -22.14 19.02 9.31
CA ASP A 157 -23.24 19.33 8.40
C ASP A 157 -24.22 18.16 8.36
N GLY A 158 -25.52 18.44 8.53
CA GLY A 158 -26.59 17.42 8.52
C GLY A 158 -27.42 17.24 9.82
N LYS A 159 -26.94 17.69 10.99
CA LYS A 159 -27.70 17.53 12.26
C LYS A 159 -28.73 18.62 12.58
N GLU A 160 -28.76 19.75 11.88
CA GLU A 160 -29.73 20.84 12.15
C GLU A 160 -30.96 20.88 11.23
N LYS A 161 -31.11 19.94 10.27
CA LYS A 161 -32.30 19.85 9.41
C LYS A 161 -33.30 18.75 9.78
N TYR A 162 -32.94 17.78 10.65
CA TYR A 162 -33.83 16.66 10.99
C TYR A 162 -34.72 16.85 12.23
N GLU A 163 -34.50 17.90 13.04
CA GLU A 163 -35.31 18.16 14.25
C GLU A 163 -36.39 19.25 14.09
N LYS A 164 -36.49 19.91 12.93
CA LYS A 164 -37.47 21.01 12.71
C LYS A 164 -38.73 20.64 11.90
N GLU A 165 -38.83 19.44 11.33
CA GLU A 165 -40.02 19.01 10.56
C GLU A 165 -41.00 18.10 11.34
N LYS A 166 -40.70 17.71 12.58
CA LYS A 166 -41.60 16.84 13.39
C LYS A 166 -42.57 17.55 14.34
N ILE A 167 -42.66 18.88 14.31
CA ILE A 167 -43.55 19.67 15.20
C ILE A 167 -44.80 20.23 14.48
N LYS A 168 -44.96 19.99 13.17
CA LYS A 168 -46.21 20.24 12.44
C LYS A 168 -46.58 19.06 11.55
N ILE A 169 -47.33 18.13 12.13
CA ILE A 169 -48.54 17.46 11.62
C ILE A 169 -48.94 16.45 12.72
N SER A 170 -49.82 16.91 13.59
CA SER A 170 -50.74 16.06 14.35
C SER A 170 -52.15 16.50 13.96
N VAL A 171 -53.12 15.58 14.07
CA VAL A 171 -54.49 15.70 13.54
C VAL A 171 -54.61 15.46 12.02
N SER A 172 -54.45 14.20 11.62
CA SER A 172 -55.53 13.48 10.92
C SER A 172 -55.30 11.97 11.01
N SER A 173 -56.38 11.24 11.28
CA SER A 173 -56.40 9.78 11.37
C SER A 173 -56.77 9.18 10.02
N GLU A 174 -56.00 8.21 9.52
CA GLU A 174 -56.54 7.10 8.72
C GLU A 174 -55.52 5.94 8.63
N HIS A 175 -56.03 4.72 8.51
CA HIS A 175 -55.24 3.50 8.66
C HIS A 175 -54.47 3.14 7.37
N VAL A 176 -53.15 2.98 7.48
CA VAL A 176 -52.35 2.18 6.55
C VAL A 176 -51.45 1.26 7.38
N ASN A 177 -51.53 -0.05 7.13
CA ASN A 177 -50.66 -1.05 7.76
C ASN A 177 -49.27 -1.02 7.08
N GLU A 178 -48.30 -0.35 7.70
CA GLU A 178 -46.89 -0.61 7.44
C GLU A 178 -46.36 -1.62 8.47
N GLU A 179 -45.83 -2.74 8.00
CA GLU A 179 -45.13 -3.71 8.84
C GLU A 179 -43.87 -3.05 9.42
N LYS A 180 -43.86 -2.82 10.74
CA LYS A 180 -42.68 -2.28 11.43
C LYS A 180 -41.55 -3.31 11.36
N ALA A 181 -40.59 -3.09 10.46
CA ALA A 181 -39.38 -3.90 10.40
C ALA A 181 -38.68 -3.94 11.77
N GLU A 182 -38.48 -5.14 12.30
CA GLU A 182 -37.75 -5.37 13.54
C GLU A 182 -36.24 -5.16 13.32
N HIS A 183 -35.54 -4.60 14.32
CA HIS A 183 -34.12 -4.29 14.26
C HIS A 183 -33.41 -4.71 15.56
N MET A 184 -32.17 -5.20 15.45
CA MET A 184 -31.24 -5.25 16.59
C MET A 184 -30.75 -3.83 16.90
N ASP A 185 -30.62 -3.49 18.18
CA ASP A 185 -30.16 -2.16 18.64
C ASP A 185 -29.03 -2.30 19.67
N LEU A 186 -27.87 -1.76 19.31
CA LEU A 186 -26.66 -1.73 20.14
C LEU A 186 -26.86 -0.93 21.45
N ARG A 187 -27.90 -0.08 21.51
CA ARG A 187 -28.25 0.75 22.67
C ARG A 187 -28.92 -0.02 23.82
N LEU A 188 -29.34 -1.26 23.62
CA LEU A 188 -29.89 -2.10 24.69
C LEU A 188 -28.80 -2.44 25.73
N LYS A 189 -29.16 -2.47 27.03
CA LYS A 189 -28.23 -2.86 28.11
C LYS A 189 -27.93 -4.37 28.02
N HIS A 190 -26.71 -4.77 28.32
CA HIS A 190 -26.23 -6.17 28.20
C HIS A 190 -26.47 -6.79 26.80
N CYS A 191 -26.46 -5.97 25.74
CA CYS A 191 -26.59 -6.43 24.36
C CYS A 191 -25.28 -7.09 23.87
N LEU A 192 -24.16 -6.38 24.02
CA LEU A 192 -22.84 -6.80 23.51
C LEU A 192 -22.13 -7.75 24.49
N ALA A 193 -21.44 -8.75 23.93
CA ALA A 193 -20.56 -9.67 24.63
C ALA A 193 -19.09 -9.24 24.50
N TYR A 194 -18.61 -9.01 23.29
CA TYR A 194 -17.21 -8.69 23.03
C TYR A 194 -17.02 -7.83 21.78
N VAL A 195 -15.86 -7.18 21.68
CA VAL A 195 -15.48 -6.36 20.51
C VAL A 195 -14.10 -6.76 20.01
N LEU A 196 -13.99 -7.07 18.73
CA LEU A 196 -12.73 -7.38 18.05
C LEU A 196 -12.47 -6.39 16.92
N HIS A 197 -11.24 -6.40 16.39
CA HIS A 197 -10.97 -5.88 15.06
C HIS A 197 -10.59 -7.01 14.11
N THR A 198 -11.03 -6.91 12.86
CA THR A 198 -10.57 -7.81 11.79
C THR A 198 -9.64 -7.05 10.85
N SER A 199 -8.61 -7.72 10.34
CA SER A 199 -7.82 -7.22 9.22
C SER A 199 -8.69 -7.27 7.95
N GLY A 200 -9.48 -6.22 7.72
CA GLY A 200 -10.40 -6.16 6.59
C GLY A 200 -9.66 -6.38 5.26
N THR A 201 -10.30 -7.10 4.33
CA THR A 201 -9.75 -7.43 3.01
C THR A 201 -9.43 -6.20 2.14
N THR A 202 -9.90 -5.03 2.55
CA THR A 202 -9.59 -3.71 1.97
C THR A 202 -8.36 -3.03 2.60
N GLY A 203 -7.66 -3.67 3.53
CA GLY A 203 -6.47 -3.15 4.21
C GLY A 203 -6.75 -2.18 5.37
N ILE A 204 -8.01 -1.85 5.66
CA ILE A 204 -8.42 -1.04 6.81
C ILE A 204 -9.04 -1.98 7.86
N PRO A 205 -8.54 -1.99 9.11
CA PRO A 205 -9.14 -2.79 10.17
C PRO A 205 -10.56 -2.34 10.52
N LYS A 206 -11.52 -3.27 10.44
CA LYS A 206 -12.92 -3.03 10.83
C LYS A 206 -13.10 -3.37 12.31
N ILE A 207 -13.94 -2.63 13.03
CA ILE A 207 -14.42 -3.05 14.35
C ILE A 207 -15.64 -3.95 14.17
N VAL A 208 -15.68 -5.06 14.90
CA VAL A 208 -16.84 -5.94 14.99
C VAL A 208 -17.29 -6.03 16.44
N ARG A 209 -18.48 -5.49 16.73
CA ARG A 209 -19.11 -5.58 18.05
C ARG A 209 -20.14 -6.71 18.03
N VAL A 210 -19.95 -7.70 18.88
CA VAL A 210 -20.68 -8.97 18.83
C VAL A 210 -21.74 -9.04 19.95
N PRO A 211 -23.03 -9.12 19.61
CA PRO A 211 -24.10 -9.35 20.58
C PRO A 211 -24.04 -10.73 21.24
N HIS A 212 -24.52 -10.82 22.49
CA HIS A 212 -24.75 -12.10 23.16
C HIS A 212 -25.68 -13.02 22.35
N GLU A 213 -26.75 -12.46 21.76
CA GLU A 213 -27.70 -13.21 20.94
C GLU A 213 -27.08 -13.80 19.68
N CYS A 214 -26.01 -13.20 19.14
CA CYS A 214 -25.29 -13.73 17.98
C CYS A 214 -24.41 -14.93 18.37
N ILE A 215 -23.67 -14.84 19.48
CA ILE A 215 -22.67 -15.87 19.87
C ILE A 215 -23.27 -17.04 20.67
N VAL A 216 -24.28 -16.81 21.51
CA VAL A 216 -24.86 -17.85 22.38
C VAL A 216 -25.38 -19.08 21.61
N PRO A 217 -26.10 -18.95 20.47
CA PRO A 217 -26.52 -20.10 19.66
C PRO A 217 -25.34 -20.95 19.17
N ASN A 218 -24.18 -20.33 18.93
CA ASN A 218 -22.96 -21.01 18.51
C ASN A 218 -22.47 -21.96 19.60
N ILE A 219 -22.29 -21.45 20.82
CA ILE A 219 -21.85 -22.21 22.00
C ILE A 219 -22.80 -23.38 22.30
N GLN A 220 -24.12 -23.11 22.31
CA GLN A 220 -25.14 -24.11 22.58
C GLN A 220 -25.16 -25.22 21.52
N HIS A 221 -24.97 -24.88 20.25
CA HIS A 221 -24.97 -25.89 19.19
C HIS A 221 -23.70 -26.74 19.22
N PHE A 222 -22.52 -26.14 19.48
CA PHE A 222 -21.29 -26.91 19.68
C PHE A 222 -21.33 -27.81 20.92
N GLN A 223 -21.99 -27.38 22.00
CA GLN A 223 -22.18 -28.21 23.20
C GLN A 223 -22.89 -29.53 22.86
N VAL A 224 -23.91 -29.47 21.99
CA VAL A 224 -24.65 -30.64 21.51
C VAL A 224 -23.86 -31.41 20.45
N LEU A 225 -23.36 -30.74 19.41
CA LEU A 225 -22.68 -31.39 18.27
C LEU A 225 -21.36 -32.09 18.64
N PHE A 226 -20.70 -31.61 19.70
CA PHE A 226 -19.50 -32.22 20.24
C PHE A 226 -19.77 -33.02 21.52
N ASP A 227 -21.01 -33.25 21.93
CA ASP A 227 -21.38 -33.99 23.15
C ASP A 227 -20.52 -33.57 24.37
N ILE A 228 -20.43 -32.27 24.68
CA ILE A 228 -19.53 -31.76 25.75
C ILE A 228 -20.08 -32.11 27.13
N THR A 229 -19.21 -32.61 28.01
CA THR A 229 -19.52 -33.05 29.38
C THR A 229 -18.59 -32.43 30.42
N GLN A 230 -18.90 -32.59 31.71
CA GLN A 230 -18.07 -32.12 32.83
C GLN A 230 -16.79 -32.95 33.09
N GLU A 231 -16.50 -33.93 32.24
CA GLU A 231 -15.23 -34.68 32.23
C GLU A 231 -14.31 -34.24 31.08
N ASP A 232 -14.72 -33.26 30.26
CA ASP A 232 -13.92 -32.74 29.16
C ASP A 232 -12.87 -31.72 29.59
N VAL A 233 -11.78 -31.69 28.84
CA VAL A 233 -10.72 -30.69 28.94
C VAL A 233 -10.56 -30.03 27.58
N LEU A 234 -10.95 -28.76 27.48
CA LEU A 234 -10.80 -27.92 26.30
C LEU A 234 -9.49 -27.14 26.39
N PHE A 235 -8.75 -27.06 25.29
CA PHE A 235 -7.55 -26.22 25.23
C PHE A 235 -7.88 -24.82 24.68
N LEU A 236 -7.45 -23.77 25.39
CA LEU A 236 -7.46 -22.39 24.87
C LEU A 236 -6.32 -22.23 23.85
N ALA A 237 -6.51 -22.74 22.64
CA ALA A 237 -5.58 -22.64 21.53
C ALA A 237 -5.48 -21.21 21.01
N SER A 238 -6.63 -20.57 20.77
CA SER A 238 -6.76 -19.32 20.02
C SER A 238 -6.28 -18.08 20.81
N PRO A 239 -5.73 -17.06 20.14
CA PRO A 239 -5.47 -15.76 20.76
C PRO A 239 -6.78 -15.05 21.14
N LEU A 240 -6.76 -14.24 22.20
CA LEU A 240 -7.97 -13.52 22.69
C LEU A 240 -8.50 -12.48 21.70
N THR A 241 -7.65 -11.99 20.80
CA THR A 241 -8.04 -11.09 19.70
C THR A 241 -8.76 -11.79 18.54
N PHE A 242 -8.98 -13.11 18.62
CA PHE A 242 -9.70 -13.90 17.63
C PHE A 242 -10.95 -14.54 18.26
N ASP A 243 -12.08 -14.48 17.56
CA ASP A 243 -13.37 -15.00 18.07
C ASP A 243 -13.44 -16.50 18.42
N PRO A 244 -12.61 -17.43 17.89
CA PRO A 244 -12.70 -18.82 18.29
C PRO A 244 -12.24 -19.05 19.74
N SER A 245 -11.45 -18.12 20.32
CA SER A 245 -11.14 -18.13 21.76
C SER A 245 -12.38 -17.96 22.63
N VAL A 246 -13.40 -17.22 22.16
CA VAL A 246 -14.70 -17.08 22.83
C VAL A 246 -15.44 -18.41 22.82
N VAL A 247 -15.38 -19.13 21.69
CA VAL A 247 -15.94 -20.49 21.59
C VAL A 247 -15.22 -21.44 22.55
N GLU A 248 -13.88 -21.46 22.58
CA GLU A 248 -13.09 -22.31 23.49
C GLU A 248 -13.41 -22.05 24.97
N ILE A 249 -13.42 -20.78 25.40
CA ILE A 249 -13.70 -20.38 26.79
C ILE A 249 -15.13 -20.75 27.18
N PHE A 250 -16.12 -20.31 26.40
CA PHE A 250 -17.52 -20.44 26.83
C PHE A 250 -18.08 -21.84 26.60
N LEU A 251 -17.59 -22.60 25.63
CA LEU A 251 -17.97 -24.01 25.45
C LEU A 251 -17.53 -24.88 26.64
N ALA A 252 -16.35 -24.62 27.21
CA ALA A 252 -15.90 -25.29 28.42
C ALA A 252 -16.79 -24.91 29.61
N LEU A 253 -16.86 -23.60 29.86
CA LEU A 253 -17.44 -23.04 31.08
C LEU A 253 -18.97 -23.08 31.13
N SER A 254 -19.67 -23.24 29.99
CA SER A 254 -21.11 -23.52 29.96
C SER A 254 -21.47 -24.99 30.13
N SER A 255 -20.48 -25.89 30.12
CA SER A 255 -20.71 -27.35 30.09
C SER A 255 -20.28 -28.06 31.37
N GLY A 256 -19.63 -27.37 32.31
CA GLY A 256 -19.02 -27.98 33.49
C GLY A 256 -17.63 -28.57 33.23
N ALA A 257 -17.11 -28.43 32.01
CA ALA A 257 -15.79 -28.91 31.59
C ALA A 257 -14.67 -28.00 32.14
N SER A 258 -13.42 -28.45 32.00
CA SER A 258 -12.23 -27.66 32.37
C SER A 258 -11.63 -26.96 31.15
N LEU A 259 -11.22 -25.71 31.32
CA LEU A 259 -10.42 -24.95 30.34
C LEU A 259 -8.93 -25.02 30.71
N LEU A 260 -8.10 -25.54 29.80
CA LEU A 260 -6.64 -25.54 29.93
C LEU A 260 -6.04 -24.30 29.25
N ILE A 261 -5.26 -23.55 30.00
CA ILE A 261 -4.51 -22.37 29.55
C ILE A 261 -3.02 -22.64 29.77
N ILE A 262 -2.19 -22.33 28.77
CA ILE A 262 -0.72 -22.42 28.85
C ILE A 262 -0.09 -21.15 28.23
N PRO A 263 1.13 -20.75 28.61
CA PRO A 263 1.80 -19.60 28.04
C PRO A 263 2.01 -19.71 26.52
N THR A 264 1.87 -18.57 25.83
CA THR A 264 2.03 -18.47 24.37
C THR A 264 3.39 -19.01 23.89
N SER A 265 4.47 -18.83 24.67
CA SER A 265 5.79 -19.38 24.38
C SER A 265 5.82 -20.91 24.27
N ILE A 266 4.98 -21.63 25.03
CA ILE A 266 4.85 -23.09 24.97
C ILE A 266 4.07 -23.51 23.73
N LYS A 267 3.05 -22.73 23.32
CA LYS A 267 2.31 -22.95 22.06
C LYS A 267 3.22 -22.94 20.82
N LEU A 268 4.39 -22.31 20.91
CA LEU A 268 5.37 -22.26 19.82
C LEU A 268 6.24 -23.54 19.70
N LEU A 269 6.25 -24.41 20.72
CA LEU A 269 7.16 -25.57 20.85
C LEU A 269 6.41 -26.90 20.62
N PRO A 270 6.44 -27.50 19.41
CA PRO A 270 5.44 -28.50 19.02
C PRO A 270 5.48 -29.80 19.85
N SER A 271 6.68 -30.36 20.07
CA SER A 271 6.85 -31.58 20.88
C SER A 271 6.47 -31.37 22.34
N LYS A 272 6.80 -30.20 22.91
CA LYS A 272 6.45 -29.85 24.29
C LYS A 272 4.94 -29.66 24.42
N LEU A 273 4.33 -28.93 23.48
CA LEU A 273 2.89 -28.73 23.37
C LEU A 273 2.15 -30.08 23.29
N ALA A 274 2.55 -30.98 22.41
CA ALA A 274 1.89 -32.29 22.26
C ALA A 274 1.95 -33.13 23.55
N SER A 275 3.09 -33.10 24.28
CA SER A 275 3.20 -33.79 25.57
C SER A 275 2.29 -33.16 26.63
N VAL A 276 2.28 -31.84 26.74
CA VAL A 276 1.45 -31.09 27.70
C VAL A 276 -0.04 -31.36 27.44
N LEU A 277 -0.50 -31.22 26.18
CA LEU A 277 -1.91 -31.42 25.83
C LEU A 277 -2.36 -32.88 26.00
N PHE A 278 -1.67 -33.84 25.36
CA PHE A 278 -2.22 -35.20 25.21
C PHE A 278 -1.73 -36.20 26.27
N SER A 279 -0.50 -36.02 26.77
CA SER A 279 0.10 -36.91 27.77
C SER A 279 -0.16 -36.43 29.20
N HIS A 280 0.01 -35.13 29.49
CA HIS A 280 -0.11 -34.60 30.86
C HIS A 280 -1.55 -34.23 31.22
N HIS A 281 -2.16 -33.28 30.49
CA HIS A 281 -3.51 -32.77 30.79
C HIS A 281 -4.65 -33.53 30.13
N ARG A 282 -4.32 -34.47 29.24
CA ARG A 282 -5.27 -35.33 28.50
C ARG A 282 -6.44 -34.57 27.85
N VAL A 283 -6.12 -33.50 27.12
CA VAL A 283 -7.06 -32.66 26.35
C VAL A 283 -7.97 -33.52 25.47
N THR A 284 -9.28 -33.38 25.67
CA THR A 284 -10.31 -34.17 24.98
C THR A 284 -10.87 -33.46 23.75
N VAL A 285 -10.87 -32.13 23.76
CA VAL A 285 -11.46 -31.29 22.70
C VAL A 285 -10.46 -30.21 22.29
N LEU A 286 -10.12 -30.19 21.00
CA LEU A 286 -9.23 -29.19 20.41
C LEU A 286 -9.91 -28.49 19.24
N GLN A 287 -10.08 -27.18 19.36
CA GLN A 287 -10.33 -26.30 18.22
C GLN A 287 -8.99 -25.69 17.80
N ALA A 288 -8.69 -25.69 16.50
CA ALA A 288 -7.41 -25.20 15.98
C ALA A 288 -7.54 -24.70 14.54
N THR A 289 -6.57 -23.93 14.08
CA THR A 289 -6.38 -23.73 12.64
C THR A 289 -5.67 -24.95 12.02
N PRO A 290 -5.93 -25.27 10.73
CA PRO A 290 -5.11 -26.20 9.96
C PRO A 290 -3.60 -25.94 10.10
N THR A 291 -3.17 -24.68 10.11
CA THR A 291 -1.75 -24.32 10.30
C THR A 291 -1.20 -24.69 11.68
N LEU A 292 -1.97 -24.47 12.77
CA LEU A 292 -1.57 -24.90 14.11
C LEU A 292 -1.42 -26.43 14.20
N LEU A 293 -2.28 -27.19 13.52
CA LEU A 293 -2.14 -28.64 13.45
C LEU A 293 -0.89 -29.06 12.65
N ARG A 294 -0.63 -28.45 11.49
CA ARG A 294 0.57 -28.70 10.67
C ARG A 294 1.87 -28.45 11.43
N ARG A 295 1.88 -27.48 12.34
CA ARG A 295 3.05 -27.12 13.18
C ARG A 295 3.58 -28.29 14.04
N PHE A 296 2.76 -29.29 14.35
CA PHE A 296 3.24 -30.52 15.02
C PHE A 296 4.15 -31.36 14.12
N GLY A 297 4.00 -31.30 12.78
CA GLY A 297 4.70 -32.18 11.84
C GLY A 297 4.04 -33.56 11.73
N SER A 298 4.11 -34.18 10.55
CA SER A 298 3.31 -35.37 10.20
C SER A 298 3.53 -36.53 11.17
N LYS A 299 4.78 -36.72 11.61
CA LYS A 299 5.19 -37.76 12.55
C LYS A 299 4.53 -37.59 13.92
N LEU A 300 4.60 -36.39 14.50
CA LEU A 300 4.08 -36.11 15.85
C LEU A 300 2.54 -36.07 15.87
N ILE A 301 1.91 -35.60 14.78
CA ILE A 301 0.45 -35.72 14.63
C ILE A 301 0.05 -37.19 14.72
N LYS A 302 0.72 -38.07 13.96
CA LYS A 302 0.42 -39.50 13.93
C LYS A 302 0.75 -40.25 15.22
N SER A 303 1.86 -39.93 15.88
CA SER A 303 2.32 -40.64 17.09
C SER A 303 1.65 -40.15 18.38
N ASN A 304 1.18 -38.90 18.43
CA ASN A 304 0.66 -38.29 19.66
C ASN A 304 -0.74 -37.70 19.49
N VAL A 305 -0.94 -36.76 18.56
CA VAL A 305 -2.19 -35.97 18.45
C VAL A 305 -3.37 -36.84 18.03
N LEU A 306 -3.19 -37.61 16.95
CA LEU A 306 -4.16 -38.50 16.31
C LEU A 306 -3.71 -39.96 16.40
N SER A 307 -3.07 -40.36 17.51
CA SER A 307 -2.69 -41.75 17.76
C SER A 307 -3.88 -42.61 18.22
N ALA A 308 -3.66 -43.91 18.40
CA ALA A 308 -4.63 -44.82 19.03
C ALA A 308 -4.89 -44.52 20.52
N THR A 309 -3.90 -43.94 21.21
CA THR A 309 -3.88 -43.72 22.67
C THR A 309 -4.14 -42.28 23.08
N THR A 310 -4.35 -41.40 22.10
CA THR A 310 -4.68 -39.98 22.32
C THR A 310 -5.93 -39.84 23.20
N SER A 311 -5.93 -38.79 24.02
CA SER A 311 -7.08 -38.31 24.78
C SER A 311 -8.10 -37.58 23.90
N LEU A 312 -7.67 -37.12 22.72
CA LEU A 312 -8.45 -36.24 21.85
C LEU A 312 -9.63 -36.98 21.19
N ARG A 313 -10.85 -36.64 21.60
CA ARG A 313 -12.11 -37.17 21.02
C ARG A 313 -12.71 -36.26 19.95
N VAL A 314 -12.49 -34.95 20.02
CA VAL A 314 -12.98 -33.96 19.04
C VAL A 314 -11.85 -33.05 18.57
N LEU A 315 -11.67 -32.97 17.26
CA LEU A 315 -10.77 -32.04 16.58
C LEU A 315 -11.58 -31.19 15.60
N ALA A 316 -11.77 -29.91 15.92
CA ALA A 316 -12.42 -28.94 15.05
C ALA A 316 -11.36 -28.06 14.36
N LEU A 317 -11.32 -28.07 13.03
CA LEU A 317 -10.41 -27.26 12.23
C LEU A 317 -11.19 -26.21 11.44
N GLY A 318 -10.73 -24.96 11.50
CA GLY A 318 -11.37 -23.87 10.77
C GLY A 318 -10.53 -22.60 10.69
N GLY A 319 -11.10 -21.58 10.04
CA GLY A 319 -10.49 -20.26 9.84
C GLY A 319 -9.46 -20.20 8.71
N GLU A 320 -9.17 -21.33 8.08
CA GLU A 320 -8.28 -21.50 6.92
C GLU A 320 -8.83 -22.64 6.04
N VAL A 321 -8.23 -22.88 4.86
CA VAL A 321 -8.62 -23.99 3.99
C VAL A 321 -8.40 -25.34 4.69
N PHE A 322 -9.44 -26.16 4.73
CA PHE A 322 -9.42 -27.44 5.43
C PHE A 322 -8.47 -28.44 4.73
N PRO A 323 -7.64 -29.22 5.45
CA PRO A 323 -6.71 -30.17 4.85
C PRO A 323 -7.42 -31.22 4.00
N SER A 324 -6.78 -31.68 2.93
CA SER A 324 -7.38 -32.71 2.08
C SER A 324 -7.54 -34.04 2.82
N LEU A 325 -8.48 -34.86 2.35
CA LEU A 325 -8.73 -36.18 2.94
C LEU A 325 -7.50 -37.09 2.85
N THR A 326 -6.68 -36.95 1.80
CA THR A 326 -5.39 -37.65 1.65
C THR A 326 -4.42 -37.25 2.77
N VAL A 327 -4.27 -35.95 3.04
CA VAL A 327 -3.41 -35.43 4.11
C VAL A 327 -3.89 -35.88 5.48
N LEU A 328 -5.21 -35.77 5.77
CA LEU A 328 -5.78 -36.21 7.05
C LEU A 328 -5.60 -37.71 7.32
N ARG A 329 -5.77 -38.56 6.28
CA ARG A 329 -5.49 -40.00 6.37
C ARG A 329 -4.02 -40.26 6.70
N SER A 330 -3.09 -39.50 6.12
CA SER A 330 -1.66 -39.66 6.39
C SER A 330 -1.29 -39.36 7.85
N TRP A 331 -1.94 -38.35 8.43
CA TRP A 331 -1.77 -37.89 9.82
C TRP A 331 -2.44 -38.79 10.85
N ARG A 332 -3.44 -39.57 10.47
CA ARG A 332 -4.17 -40.44 11.40
C ARG A 332 -3.37 -41.70 11.74
N GLY A 333 -3.22 -41.96 13.03
CA GLY A 333 -2.71 -43.23 13.54
C GLY A 333 -3.74 -44.35 13.35
N GLU A 334 -3.26 -45.57 13.13
CA GLU A 334 -4.13 -46.76 13.10
C GLU A 334 -4.86 -46.90 14.44
N GLY A 335 -6.16 -47.21 14.42
CA GLY A 335 -6.97 -47.34 15.64
C GLY A 335 -7.36 -46.02 16.33
N ASN A 336 -6.97 -44.86 15.80
CA ASN A 336 -7.46 -43.56 16.27
C ASN A 336 -8.99 -43.45 16.15
N LYS A 337 -9.63 -42.76 17.10
CA LYS A 337 -11.09 -42.57 17.17
C LYS A 337 -11.53 -41.11 17.24
N THR A 338 -10.62 -40.17 17.01
CA THR A 338 -10.90 -38.73 17.07
C THR A 338 -11.91 -38.36 15.99
N GLN A 339 -13.00 -37.70 16.37
CA GLN A 339 -13.97 -37.12 15.45
C GLN A 339 -13.39 -35.82 14.90
N ILE A 340 -13.25 -35.72 13.58
CA ILE A 340 -12.70 -34.53 12.91
C ILE A 340 -13.87 -33.72 12.31
N PHE A 341 -13.86 -32.41 12.52
CA PHE A 341 -14.86 -31.47 12.01
C PHE A 341 -14.21 -30.33 11.23
N ASN A 342 -14.77 -29.99 10.07
CA ASN A 342 -14.54 -28.73 9.39
C ASN A 342 -15.53 -27.70 9.95
N VAL A 343 -15.04 -26.53 10.37
CA VAL A 343 -15.87 -25.40 10.79
C VAL A 343 -15.51 -24.15 9.99
N TYR A 344 -16.52 -23.48 9.45
CA TYR A 344 -16.35 -22.31 8.58
C TYR A 344 -17.25 -21.16 9.06
N GLY A 345 -16.75 -19.94 8.98
CA GLY A 345 -17.48 -18.73 9.37
C GLY A 345 -16.60 -17.47 9.33
N ILE A 346 -17.19 -16.34 9.72
CA ILE A 346 -16.54 -15.02 9.74
C ILE A 346 -16.96 -14.25 11.00
N THR A 347 -16.09 -13.38 11.49
CA THR A 347 -16.34 -12.59 12.70
C THR A 347 -17.59 -11.72 12.59
N GLU A 348 -17.90 -11.20 11.39
CA GLU A 348 -19.11 -10.41 11.10
C GLU A 348 -20.44 -11.17 11.29
N VAL A 349 -20.41 -12.50 11.42
CA VAL A 349 -21.57 -13.37 11.72
C VAL A 349 -21.28 -14.26 12.94
N SER A 350 -20.48 -13.72 13.87
CA SER A 350 -20.19 -14.29 15.19
C SER A 350 -19.55 -15.68 15.14
N SER A 351 -18.25 -15.67 14.80
CA SER A 351 -17.37 -16.85 14.68
C SER A 351 -17.85 -17.85 13.63
N TRP A 352 -18.06 -19.11 14.00
CA TRP A 352 -18.46 -20.16 13.06
C TRP A 352 -19.90 -20.00 12.56
N ALA A 353 -20.15 -20.42 11.33
CA ALA A 353 -21.42 -20.32 10.62
C ALA A 353 -21.91 -21.68 10.11
N THR A 354 -21.01 -22.56 9.68
CA THR A 354 -21.31 -23.94 9.24
C THR A 354 -20.36 -24.96 9.86
N ILE A 355 -20.79 -26.22 9.86
CA ILE A 355 -20.03 -27.36 10.35
C ILE A 355 -20.22 -28.59 9.48
N TYR A 356 -19.14 -29.33 9.24
CA TYR A 356 -19.17 -30.66 8.64
C TYR A 356 -18.35 -31.65 9.46
N ARG A 357 -18.97 -32.74 9.90
CA ARG A 357 -18.27 -33.87 10.53
C ARG A 357 -17.72 -34.79 9.45
N ILE A 358 -16.42 -35.05 9.43
CA ILE A 358 -15.83 -35.99 8.46
C ILE A 358 -16.32 -37.41 8.79
N PRO A 359 -17.00 -38.11 7.86
CA PRO A 359 -17.48 -39.45 8.12
C PRO A 359 -16.33 -40.45 8.29
N GLU A 360 -16.41 -41.31 9.31
CA GLU A 360 -15.42 -42.34 9.62
C GLU A 360 -15.12 -43.25 8.42
N LYS A 361 -16.16 -43.58 7.63
CA LYS A 361 -16.04 -44.34 6.37
C LYS A 361 -15.13 -43.67 5.33
N ILE A 362 -15.04 -42.34 5.33
CA ILE A 362 -14.19 -41.58 4.41
C ILE A 362 -12.75 -41.50 4.95
N LEU A 363 -12.58 -41.38 6.28
CA LEU A 363 -11.27 -41.43 6.94
C LEU A 363 -10.59 -42.80 6.81
N ASN A 364 -11.35 -43.90 6.73
CA ASN A 364 -10.80 -45.25 6.59
C ASN A 364 -10.79 -45.78 5.14
N SER A 365 -11.27 -45.01 4.17
CA SER A 365 -11.30 -45.42 2.76
C SER A 365 -9.95 -45.20 2.07
N THR A 366 -9.54 -46.15 1.22
CA THR A 366 -8.37 -46.03 0.33
C THR A 366 -8.69 -45.31 -0.98
N LEU A 367 -9.96 -45.05 -1.29
CA LEU A 367 -10.35 -44.32 -2.50
C LEU A 367 -9.91 -42.86 -2.42
N LYS A 368 -9.23 -42.38 -3.47
CA LYS A 368 -9.01 -40.94 -3.67
C LYS A 368 -10.37 -40.25 -3.83
N CYS A 369 -10.56 -39.16 -3.09
CA CYS A 369 -11.70 -38.26 -3.26
C CYS A 369 -11.16 -37.00 -3.94
N GLU A 370 -11.65 -36.69 -5.14
CA GLU A 370 -11.15 -35.58 -5.95
C GLU A 370 -11.73 -34.21 -5.53
N LEU A 371 -12.80 -34.21 -4.74
CA LEU A 371 -13.45 -32.98 -4.26
C LEU A 371 -12.89 -32.53 -2.91
N PRO A 372 -12.80 -31.19 -2.68
CA PRO A 372 -12.50 -30.63 -1.37
C PRO A 372 -13.48 -31.09 -0.29
N VAL A 373 -13.13 -30.85 0.97
CA VAL A 373 -14.06 -31.09 2.08
C VAL A 373 -15.14 -30.02 2.08
N GLN A 374 -16.41 -30.44 2.09
CA GLN A 374 -17.56 -29.54 2.13
C GLN A 374 -17.60 -28.70 3.42
N LEU A 375 -18.25 -27.53 3.34
CA LEU A 375 -18.48 -26.62 4.46
C LEU A 375 -19.60 -27.11 5.40
N GLY A 376 -20.42 -28.05 4.94
CA GLY A 376 -21.48 -28.69 5.72
C GLY A 376 -22.69 -27.81 5.97
N PHE A 377 -23.37 -28.05 7.09
CA PHE A 377 -24.69 -27.49 7.39
C PHE A 377 -24.61 -26.24 8.28
N PRO A 378 -25.61 -25.33 8.22
CA PRO A 378 -25.65 -24.13 9.06
C PRO A 378 -25.74 -24.45 10.56
N LEU A 379 -25.02 -23.69 11.37
CA LEU A 379 -25.13 -23.72 12.83
C LEU A 379 -26.41 -23.00 13.29
N LEU A 380 -26.90 -23.33 14.49
CA LEU A 380 -28.15 -22.82 15.08
C LEU A 380 -28.36 -21.30 14.86
N GLY A 381 -29.51 -20.96 14.28
CA GLY A 381 -29.90 -19.57 13.96
C GLY A 381 -29.25 -18.98 12.71
N THR A 382 -28.26 -19.65 12.11
CA THR A 382 -27.53 -19.16 10.93
C THR A 382 -28.28 -19.49 9.65
N VAL A 383 -28.35 -18.52 8.74
CA VAL A 383 -28.78 -18.71 7.34
C VAL A 383 -27.55 -18.60 6.44
N VAL A 384 -27.48 -19.49 5.45
CA VAL A 384 -26.40 -19.56 4.46
C VAL A 384 -27.04 -19.52 3.09
N GLU A 385 -26.57 -18.60 2.25
CA GLU A 385 -26.96 -18.50 0.85
C GLU A 385 -25.71 -18.46 -0.02
N VAL A 386 -25.77 -19.10 -1.18
CA VAL A 386 -24.80 -18.92 -2.25
C VAL A 386 -25.47 -18.12 -3.35
N ARG A 387 -24.90 -16.98 -3.74
CA ARG A 387 -25.47 -16.10 -4.78
C ARG A 387 -24.56 -16.01 -6.00
N ASP A 388 -25.17 -15.97 -7.18
CA ASP A 388 -24.47 -15.83 -8.45
C ASP A 388 -23.99 -14.37 -8.70
N THR A 389 -23.43 -14.10 -9.88
CA THR A 389 -22.99 -12.75 -10.27
C THR A 389 -24.14 -11.75 -10.47
N ASN A 390 -25.37 -12.22 -10.61
CA ASN A 390 -26.57 -11.39 -10.76
C ASN A 390 -27.25 -11.11 -9.40
N GLY A 391 -26.79 -11.78 -8.34
CA GLY A 391 -27.31 -11.65 -6.97
C GLY A 391 -28.42 -12.65 -6.62
N PHE A 392 -28.74 -13.61 -7.50
CA PHE A 392 -29.75 -14.64 -7.23
C PHE A 392 -29.16 -15.80 -6.44
N THR A 393 -29.92 -16.33 -5.48
CA THR A 393 -29.53 -17.52 -4.70
C THR A 393 -29.58 -18.77 -5.58
N ILE A 394 -28.49 -19.53 -5.60
CA ILE A 394 -28.33 -20.76 -6.40
C ILE A 394 -28.25 -22.00 -5.50
N GLN A 395 -28.69 -23.13 -6.05
CA GLN A 395 -28.61 -24.45 -5.39
C GLN A 395 -27.65 -25.43 -6.09
N GLU A 396 -27.05 -25.03 -7.22
CA GLU A 396 -26.08 -25.80 -8.00
C GLU A 396 -25.18 -24.80 -8.76
N GLY A 397 -23.89 -25.11 -8.92
CA GLY A 397 -22.92 -24.26 -9.60
C GLY A 397 -22.16 -23.27 -8.69
N CYS A 398 -21.42 -22.34 -9.32
CA CYS A 398 -20.46 -21.49 -8.61
C CYS A 398 -21.05 -20.13 -8.20
N GLY A 399 -20.79 -19.69 -6.96
CA GLY A 399 -21.24 -18.39 -6.46
C GLY A 399 -20.49 -17.91 -5.22
N GLN A 400 -20.88 -16.74 -4.71
CA GLN A 400 -20.33 -16.13 -3.50
C GLN A 400 -21.20 -16.47 -2.29
N VAL A 401 -20.57 -16.76 -1.14
CA VAL A 401 -21.29 -17.05 0.11
C VAL A 401 -21.79 -15.75 0.77
N PHE A 402 -23.03 -15.82 1.27
CA PHE A 402 -23.67 -14.83 2.12
C PHE A 402 -24.12 -15.53 3.42
N LEU A 403 -23.81 -14.91 4.56
CA LEU A 403 -24.08 -15.46 5.89
C LEU A 403 -24.91 -14.48 6.71
N GLY A 404 -25.85 -14.99 7.48
CA GLY A 404 -26.70 -14.18 8.34
C GLY A 404 -27.70 -15.01 9.12
N GLY A 405 -28.95 -14.58 9.13
CA GLY A 405 -30.02 -15.13 9.98
C GLY A 405 -30.58 -14.07 10.92
N ARG A 406 -31.71 -14.36 11.59
CA ARG A 406 -32.54 -13.35 12.27
C ARG A 406 -31.71 -12.45 13.20
N ASN A 407 -30.93 -13.06 14.10
CA ASN A 407 -30.13 -12.39 15.14
C ASN A 407 -28.68 -12.91 15.15
N ARG A 408 -28.06 -13.15 13.98
CA ARG A 408 -26.69 -13.72 13.90
C ARG A 408 -25.62 -12.75 13.38
N VAL A 409 -26.02 -11.58 12.88
CA VAL A 409 -25.12 -10.58 12.32
C VAL A 409 -24.58 -9.64 13.39
N CYS A 410 -23.29 -9.35 13.34
CA CYS A 410 -22.62 -8.39 14.23
C CYS A 410 -22.74 -6.95 13.72
N PHE A 411 -22.56 -5.98 14.63
CA PHE A 411 -22.44 -4.57 14.29
C PHE A 411 -21.02 -4.24 13.81
N LEU A 412 -20.92 -3.53 12.69
CA LEU A 412 -19.65 -3.17 12.04
C LEU A 412 -19.39 -1.67 12.14
N ASP A 413 -18.17 -1.31 12.55
CA ASP A 413 -17.67 0.06 12.62
C ASP A 413 -18.63 1.05 13.34
N ASP A 414 -19.42 1.85 12.61
CA ASP A 414 -20.33 2.87 13.19
C ASP A 414 -21.81 2.44 13.22
N GLU A 415 -22.13 1.18 12.90
CA GLU A 415 -23.50 0.65 12.95
C GLU A 415 -24.06 0.63 14.38
N VAL A 416 -25.18 1.32 14.59
CA VAL A 416 -25.93 1.35 15.88
C VAL A 416 -27.16 0.43 15.85
N THR A 417 -27.74 0.21 14.68
CA THR A 417 -28.94 -0.63 14.46
C THR A 417 -28.77 -1.47 13.20
N VAL A 418 -29.17 -2.75 13.24
CA VAL A 418 -29.10 -3.67 12.10
C VAL A 418 -30.48 -4.34 11.92
N PRO A 419 -31.09 -4.34 10.72
CA PRO A 419 -32.36 -5.02 10.47
C PRO A 419 -32.26 -6.53 10.74
N LEU A 420 -33.32 -7.14 11.30
CA LEU A 420 -33.35 -8.59 11.49
C LEU A 420 -33.28 -9.32 10.15
N GLY A 421 -32.56 -10.44 10.11
CA GLY A 421 -32.39 -11.24 8.89
C GLY A 421 -31.42 -10.64 7.87
N THR A 422 -30.65 -9.61 8.23
CA THR A 422 -29.54 -9.10 7.41
C THR A 422 -28.60 -10.24 6.99
N MET A 423 -28.12 -10.20 5.74
CA MET A 423 -27.14 -11.13 5.18
C MET A 423 -25.85 -10.37 4.82
N ARG A 424 -24.70 -10.85 5.31
CA ARG A 424 -23.36 -10.29 5.03
C ARG A 424 -22.67 -11.12 3.94
N ALA A 425 -22.14 -10.44 2.94
CA ALA A 425 -21.30 -11.05 1.91
C ALA A 425 -19.92 -11.40 2.49
N THR A 426 -19.47 -12.66 2.40
CA THR A 426 -18.19 -13.09 3.02
C THR A 426 -16.96 -12.73 2.18
N GLY A 427 -17.14 -12.68 0.86
CA GLY A 427 -16.07 -12.56 -0.14
C GLY A 427 -15.50 -13.91 -0.60
N ASP A 428 -15.96 -15.00 0.01
CA ASP A 428 -15.59 -16.37 -0.31
C ASP A 428 -16.45 -16.92 -1.44
N PHE A 429 -15.82 -17.64 -2.36
CA PHE A 429 -16.49 -18.33 -3.46
C PHE A 429 -16.54 -19.83 -3.21
N VAL A 430 -17.64 -20.43 -3.65
CA VAL A 430 -17.94 -21.86 -3.49
C VAL A 430 -18.55 -22.42 -4.78
N THR A 431 -18.43 -23.73 -4.95
CA THR A 431 -19.33 -24.51 -5.82
C THR A 431 -20.36 -25.19 -4.94
N VAL A 432 -21.65 -25.04 -5.25
CA VAL A 432 -22.69 -25.94 -4.74
C VAL A 432 -22.82 -27.10 -5.71
N LYS A 433 -22.77 -28.33 -5.20
CA LYS A 433 -23.01 -29.54 -5.99
C LYS A 433 -23.83 -30.54 -5.18
N ASP A 434 -24.93 -31.03 -5.74
CA ASP A 434 -25.84 -31.98 -5.08
C ASP A 434 -26.37 -31.42 -3.73
N GLY A 435 -26.45 -30.08 -3.60
CA GLY A 435 -26.78 -29.36 -2.37
C GLY A 435 -25.61 -29.20 -1.36
N GLU A 436 -24.47 -29.83 -1.58
CA GLU A 436 -23.27 -29.70 -0.74
C GLU A 436 -22.41 -28.49 -1.19
N ILE A 437 -21.84 -27.75 -0.22
CA ILE A 437 -21.10 -26.51 -0.49
C ILE A 437 -19.59 -26.75 -0.38
N PHE A 438 -18.84 -26.53 -1.47
CA PHE A 438 -17.38 -26.73 -1.56
C PHE A 438 -16.64 -25.41 -1.74
N PHE A 439 -15.63 -25.15 -0.90
CA PHE A 439 -14.84 -23.91 -0.94
C PHE A 439 -13.89 -23.84 -2.14
N LEU A 440 -13.89 -22.70 -2.86
CA LEU A 440 -13.03 -22.44 -4.03
C LEU A 440 -11.93 -21.40 -3.78
N GLY A 441 -11.99 -20.64 -2.68
CA GLY A 441 -11.08 -19.52 -2.39
C GLY A 441 -11.79 -18.18 -2.21
N ARG A 442 -11.02 -17.16 -1.83
CA ARG A 442 -11.53 -15.78 -1.73
C ARG A 442 -11.42 -15.06 -3.07
N LYS A 443 -12.34 -14.11 -3.31
CA LYS A 443 -12.25 -13.20 -4.47
C LYS A 443 -11.00 -12.32 -4.43
N ASP A 444 -10.55 -11.99 -3.21
CA ASP A 444 -9.45 -11.08 -2.91
C ASP A 444 -8.07 -11.76 -2.75
N SER A 445 -7.99 -13.08 -2.50
CA SER A 445 -6.71 -13.81 -2.42
C SER A 445 -6.23 -14.41 -3.76
N GLN A 446 -7.10 -14.45 -4.78
CA GLN A 446 -6.73 -14.95 -6.11
C GLN A 446 -5.73 -14.03 -6.83
N ILE A 447 -4.55 -14.57 -7.15
CA ILE A 447 -3.57 -13.89 -8.00
C ILE A 447 -3.91 -14.08 -9.48
N LYS A 448 -3.38 -13.20 -10.34
CA LYS A 448 -3.44 -13.36 -11.80
C LYS A 448 -2.05 -13.66 -12.34
N ARG A 449 -1.84 -14.86 -12.87
CA ARG A 449 -0.59 -15.32 -13.49
C ARG A 449 -0.87 -15.74 -14.93
N HIS A 450 -0.08 -15.20 -15.87
CA HIS A 450 -0.26 -15.39 -17.33
C HIS A 450 -1.71 -15.18 -17.81
N GLY A 451 -2.38 -14.13 -17.31
CA GLY A 451 -3.77 -13.78 -17.65
C GLY A 451 -4.85 -14.65 -17.01
N LYS A 452 -4.48 -15.75 -16.35
CA LYS A 452 -5.42 -16.67 -15.66
C LYS A 452 -5.45 -16.39 -14.16
N ARG A 453 -6.60 -16.60 -13.53
CA ARG A 453 -6.71 -16.52 -12.06
C ARG A 453 -6.22 -17.82 -11.44
N LEU A 454 -5.44 -17.71 -10.38
CA LEU A 454 -4.89 -18.82 -9.63
C LEU A 454 -5.17 -18.63 -8.14
N ASN A 455 -5.67 -19.69 -7.51
CA ASN A 455 -5.74 -19.84 -6.07
C ASN A 455 -4.40 -20.46 -5.61
N ILE A 456 -3.70 -19.82 -4.68
CA ILE A 456 -2.36 -20.24 -4.21
C ILE A 456 -2.50 -21.44 -3.28
N GLU A 457 -3.53 -21.43 -2.46
CA GLU A 457 -3.89 -22.46 -1.48
C GLU A 457 -4.20 -23.80 -2.17
N LEU A 458 -4.75 -23.78 -3.39
CA LEU A 458 -4.93 -24.98 -4.23
C LEU A 458 -3.58 -25.60 -4.65
N VAL A 459 -2.60 -24.77 -5.02
CA VAL A 459 -1.25 -25.24 -5.39
C VAL A 459 -0.56 -25.86 -4.18
N GLN A 460 -0.71 -25.25 -3.00
CA GLN A 460 -0.22 -25.81 -1.75
C GLN A 460 -0.90 -27.16 -1.45
N GLN A 461 -2.23 -27.22 -1.51
CA GLN A 461 -2.99 -28.45 -1.22
C GLN A 461 -2.58 -29.61 -2.12
N VAL A 462 -2.39 -29.39 -3.43
CA VAL A 462 -1.93 -30.43 -4.35
C VAL A 462 -0.47 -30.85 -4.07
N ALA A 463 0.40 -29.92 -3.67
CA ALA A 463 1.77 -30.25 -3.28
C ALA A 463 1.85 -31.10 -2.00
N GLU A 464 1.00 -30.84 -1.01
CA GLU A 464 0.93 -31.59 0.25
C GLU A 464 0.41 -33.04 0.09
N GLU A 465 -0.26 -33.36 -1.01
CA GLU A 465 -0.70 -34.74 -1.30
C GLU A 465 0.42 -35.64 -1.82
N LEU A 466 1.58 -35.08 -2.18
CA LEU A 466 2.75 -35.83 -2.64
C LEU A 466 3.45 -36.48 -1.44
N GLN A 467 3.64 -37.80 -1.49
CA GLN A 467 4.16 -38.63 -0.38
C GLN A 467 5.49 -38.14 0.23
N GLN A 468 6.32 -37.48 -0.60
CA GLN A 468 7.64 -36.97 -0.26
C GLN A 468 7.62 -35.60 0.43
N VAL A 469 6.52 -34.84 0.31
CA VAL A 469 6.30 -33.58 1.01
C VAL A 469 5.77 -33.89 2.41
N GLU A 470 6.42 -33.39 3.46
CA GLU A 470 5.90 -33.47 4.83
C GLU A 470 5.01 -32.26 5.16
N SER A 471 5.45 -31.07 4.76
CA SER A 471 4.65 -29.85 4.83
C SER A 471 5.17 -28.85 3.82
N CYS A 472 4.33 -27.93 3.36
CA CYS A 472 4.77 -26.87 2.47
C CYS A 472 3.93 -25.60 2.60
N ALA A 473 4.42 -24.51 2.02
CA ALA A 473 3.71 -23.26 1.84
C ALA A 473 4.03 -22.68 0.46
N VAL A 474 3.05 -22.02 -0.17
CA VAL A 474 3.25 -21.35 -1.45
C VAL A 474 3.11 -19.85 -1.26
N THR A 475 4.03 -19.06 -1.82
CA THR A 475 3.96 -17.59 -1.80
C THR A 475 4.05 -17.01 -3.21
N TRP A 476 3.49 -15.81 -3.38
CA TRP A 476 3.55 -15.02 -4.61
C TRP A 476 4.58 -13.90 -4.43
N TYR A 477 5.85 -14.23 -4.65
CA TYR A 477 6.99 -13.36 -4.40
C TYR A 477 7.07 -12.23 -5.44
N ASN A 478 7.27 -11.00 -4.98
CA ASN A 478 7.30 -9.75 -5.75
C ASN A 478 6.12 -9.55 -6.73
N GLN A 479 5.01 -10.27 -6.52
CA GLN A 479 3.89 -10.36 -7.47
C GLN A 479 4.23 -10.92 -8.86
N GLU A 480 5.36 -11.65 -8.99
CA GLU A 480 5.89 -12.17 -10.25
C GLU A 480 6.13 -13.69 -10.25
N LYS A 481 6.63 -14.24 -9.13
CA LYS A 481 7.05 -15.64 -9.02
C LYS A 481 6.25 -16.41 -7.98
N LEU A 482 5.83 -17.63 -8.32
CA LEU A 482 5.16 -18.56 -7.43
C LEU A 482 6.21 -19.49 -6.80
N ILE A 483 6.49 -19.32 -5.51
CA ILE A 483 7.52 -20.07 -4.80
C ILE A 483 6.85 -21.12 -3.92
N LEU A 484 7.20 -22.39 -4.08
CA LEU A 484 6.77 -23.48 -3.19
C LEU A 484 7.93 -23.83 -2.25
N PHE A 485 7.77 -23.49 -0.97
CA PHE A 485 8.66 -23.88 0.10
C PHE A 485 8.19 -25.19 0.70
N MET A 486 9.07 -26.17 0.80
CA MET A 486 8.71 -27.52 1.23
C MET A 486 9.71 -28.12 2.22
N VAL A 487 9.17 -28.78 3.23
CA VAL A 487 9.89 -29.71 4.11
C VAL A 487 9.79 -31.09 3.46
N SER A 488 10.93 -31.70 3.15
CA SER A 488 11.04 -33.02 2.51
C SER A 488 11.58 -34.06 3.48
N LYS A 489 11.25 -35.33 3.24
CA LYS A 489 11.88 -36.46 3.93
C LYS A 489 13.25 -36.82 3.35
N ASP A 490 13.48 -36.49 2.07
CA ASP A 490 14.72 -36.74 1.33
C ASP A 490 15.16 -35.48 0.55
N ALA A 491 16.48 -35.26 0.42
CA ALA A 491 17.01 -34.04 -0.21
C ALA A 491 16.94 -34.05 -1.76
N SER A 492 16.83 -35.22 -2.39
CA SER A 492 17.01 -35.44 -3.84
C SER A 492 15.71 -35.40 -4.68
N VAL A 493 14.62 -34.83 -4.16
CA VAL A 493 13.26 -35.05 -4.72
C VAL A 493 12.72 -33.89 -5.58
N LYS A 494 13.44 -32.77 -5.72
CA LYS A 494 12.90 -31.56 -6.38
C LYS A 494 12.36 -31.79 -7.81
N GLU A 495 13.11 -32.47 -8.65
CA GLU A 495 12.73 -32.73 -10.05
C GLU A 495 11.52 -33.68 -10.16
N TYR A 496 11.45 -34.67 -9.27
CA TYR A 496 10.31 -35.58 -9.17
C TYR A 496 9.04 -34.83 -8.77
N ILE A 497 9.11 -33.96 -7.75
CA ILE A 497 7.96 -33.16 -7.29
C ILE A 497 7.46 -32.22 -8.40
N PHE A 498 8.36 -31.55 -9.12
CA PHE A 498 7.99 -30.76 -10.30
C PHE A 498 7.20 -31.60 -11.32
N LYS A 499 7.71 -32.79 -11.66
CA LYS A 499 7.08 -33.71 -12.62
C LYS A 499 5.72 -34.24 -12.15
N GLU A 500 5.54 -34.49 -10.85
CA GLU A 500 4.23 -34.88 -10.31
C GLU A 500 3.24 -33.71 -10.30
N LEU A 501 3.65 -32.50 -9.91
CA LEU A 501 2.78 -31.31 -9.94
C LEU A 501 2.24 -31.04 -11.35
N HIS A 502 3.06 -31.26 -12.39
CA HIS A 502 2.64 -31.15 -13.79
C HIS A 502 1.50 -32.09 -14.23
N LYS A 503 1.19 -33.15 -13.47
CA LYS A 503 0.07 -34.05 -13.76
C LYS A 503 -1.27 -33.55 -13.20
N TYR A 504 -1.23 -32.79 -12.11
CA TYR A 504 -2.42 -32.39 -11.34
C TYR A 504 -2.72 -30.89 -11.44
N LEU A 505 -1.73 -30.06 -11.77
CA LEU A 505 -1.86 -28.62 -11.92
C LEU A 505 -1.68 -28.18 -13.38
N PRO A 506 -2.48 -27.22 -13.88
CA PRO A 506 -2.26 -26.64 -15.20
C PRO A 506 -0.95 -25.84 -15.23
N SER A 507 -0.32 -25.68 -16.40
CA SER A 507 1.02 -25.06 -16.55
C SER A 507 1.20 -23.72 -15.80
N HIS A 508 0.23 -22.82 -15.86
CA HIS A 508 0.24 -21.52 -15.17
C HIS A 508 0.10 -21.58 -13.63
N ALA A 509 -0.16 -22.76 -13.06
CA ALA A 509 -0.25 -23.03 -11.62
C ALA A 509 0.99 -23.72 -11.05
N ILE A 510 1.92 -24.16 -11.90
CA ILE A 510 3.18 -24.80 -11.49
C ILE A 510 4.10 -23.75 -10.86
N PRO A 511 4.65 -23.96 -9.65
CA PRO A 511 5.63 -23.06 -9.04
C PRO A 511 6.79 -22.73 -9.97
N ASP A 512 7.32 -21.50 -9.92
CA ASP A 512 8.53 -21.12 -10.64
C ASP A 512 9.79 -21.72 -9.99
N GLU A 513 9.82 -21.85 -8.65
CA GLU A 513 10.94 -22.44 -7.92
C GLU A 513 10.47 -23.28 -6.72
N LEU A 514 11.22 -24.36 -6.42
CA LEU A 514 11.08 -25.19 -5.23
C LEU A 514 12.23 -24.93 -4.24
N VAL A 515 11.89 -24.47 -3.04
CA VAL A 515 12.84 -24.20 -1.95
C VAL A 515 12.68 -25.28 -0.89
N LEU A 516 13.77 -25.99 -0.57
CA LEU A 516 13.79 -26.90 0.58
C LEU A 516 14.08 -26.09 1.83
N ILE A 517 13.32 -26.33 2.89
CA ILE A 517 13.46 -25.69 4.21
C ILE A 517 13.35 -26.75 5.31
N ASP A 518 14.02 -26.53 6.44
CA ASP A 518 14.00 -27.47 7.56
C ASP A 518 12.66 -27.47 8.30
N SER A 519 12.02 -26.31 8.39
CA SER A 519 10.68 -26.15 8.98
C SER A 519 9.99 -24.88 8.45
N LEU A 520 8.65 -24.91 8.41
CA LEU A 520 7.85 -23.73 8.06
C LEU A 520 7.91 -22.68 9.17
N PRO A 521 8.15 -21.39 8.84
CA PRO A 521 8.08 -20.32 9.81
C PRO A 521 6.63 -19.95 10.10
N PHE A 522 6.34 -19.67 11.37
CA PHE A 522 5.00 -19.30 11.84
C PHE A 522 5.06 -18.06 12.72
N THR A 523 4.11 -17.17 12.51
CA THR A 523 3.83 -15.99 13.34
C THR A 523 3.51 -16.36 14.80
N SER A 524 3.55 -15.36 15.69
CA SER A 524 3.07 -15.47 17.07
C SER A 524 1.62 -15.98 17.18
N HIS A 525 0.78 -15.63 16.20
CA HIS A 525 -0.62 -16.08 16.10
C HIS A 525 -0.80 -17.47 15.44
N GLY A 526 0.29 -18.18 15.14
CA GLY A 526 0.23 -19.55 14.62
C GLY A 526 -0.11 -19.67 13.12
N LYS A 527 -0.17 -18.57 12.37
CA LYS A 527 -0.27 -18.56 10.90
C LYS A 527 1.11 -18.58 10.25
N ILE A 528 1.21 -19.04 8.99
CA ILE A 528 2.46 -19.02 8.20
C ILE A 528 3.03 -17.60 8.15
N ASP A 529 4.33 -17.43 8.44
CA ASP A 529 5.00 -16.14 8.32
C ASP A 529 5.54 -15.93 6.90
N VAL A 530 4.74 -15.25 6.08
CA VAL A 530 5.11 -14.91 4.69
C VAL A 530 6.27 -13.92 4.64
N SER A 531 6.48 -13.08 5.67
CA SER A 531 7.63 -12.17 5.72
C SER A 531 8.93 -12.96 5.90
N GLU A 532 8.92 -13.94 6.81
CA GLU A 532 10.07 -14.81 7.04
C GLU A 532 10.35 -15.74 5.84
N LEU A 533 9.30 -16.31 5.22
CA LEU A 533 9.46 -17.05 3.95
C LEU A 533 10.13 -16.21 2.86
N ASN A 534 9.74 -14.94 2.72
CA ASN A 534 10.36 -14.04 1.74
C ASN A 534 11.85 -13.76 2.07
N LYS A 535 12.23 -13.66 3.36
CA LYS A 535 13.65 -13.57 3.77
C LYS A 535 14.42 -14.87 3.47
N ILE A 536 13.81 -16.03 3.71
CA ILE A 536 14.40 -17.34 3.38
C ILE A 536 14.65 -17.44 1.87
N TYR A 537 13.70 -17.01 1.03
CA TYR A 537 13.89 -17.00 -0.42
C TYR A 537 14.93 -15.98 -0.89
N LEU A 538 14.99 -14.79 -0.30
CA LEU A 538 16.08 -13.82 -0.53
C LEU A 538 17.46 -14.45 -0.23
N ASN A 539 17.62 -15.10 0.93
CA ASN A 539 18.86 -15.79 1.28
C ASN A 539 19.15 -16.96 0.34
N TYR A 540 18.13 -17.72 -0.08
CA TYR A 540 18.26 -18.79 -1.07
C TYR A 540 18.72 -18.27 -2.44
N ILE A 541 18.18 -17.16 -2.92
CA ILE A 541 18.64 -16.49 -4.15
C ILE A 541 20.10 -16.05 -4.01
N ASN A 542 20.47 -15.46 -2.87
CA ASN A 542 21.83 -15.00 -2.60
C ASN A 542 22.84 -16.17 -2.60
N LEU A 543 22.51 -17.30 -1.96
CA LEU A 543 23.34 -18.52 -2.00
C LEU A 543 23.43 -19.11 -3.42
N LYS A 544 22.32 -19.10 -4.17
CA LYS A 544 22.31 -19.52 -5.60
C LYS A 544 23.11 -18.57 -6.50
N SER A 545 23.38 -17.35 -6.05
CA SER A 545 24.22 -16.35 -6.72
C SER A 545 25.72 -16.48 -6.42
N GLU A 546 26.15 -17.49 -5.64
CA GLU A 546 27.58 -17.83 -5.54
C GLU A 546 28.16 -18.44 -6.84
N ASN A 547 27.31 -18.75 -7.84
CA ASN A 547 27.70 -18.90 -9.25
C ASN A 547 28.06 -17.55 -9.91
N LYS A 548 28.91 -16.74 -9.26
CA LYS A 548 29.45 -15.50 -9.83
C LYS A 548 30.43 -15.78 -10.97
N LEU A 549 30.65 -14.76 -11.80
CA LEU A 549 31.70 -14.74 -12.83
C LEU A 549 33.07 -15.13 -12.25
N SER A 550 33.72 -16.11 -12.88
CA SER A 550 35.10 -16.54 -12.59
C SER A 550 36.16 -15.60 -13.18
N GLY A 551 35.81 -14.85 -14.23
CA GLY A 551 36.70 -13.90 -14.91
C GLY A 551 36.01 -13.16 -16.06
N LYS A 552 36.75 -12.28 -16.77
CA LYS A 552 36.24 -11.51 -17.92
C LYS A 552 35.80 -12.41 -19.09
N GLU A 553 36.43 -13.57 -19.24
CA GLU A 553 36.29 -14.51 -20.37
C GLU A 553 34.89 -15.16 -20.42
N ASP A 554 34.30 -15.48 -19.27
CA ASP A 554 32.98 -16.10 -19.12
C ASP A 554 31.79 -15.16 -19.46
N LEU A 555 32.02 -13.85 -19.43
CA LEU A 555 30.93 -12.86 -19.47
C LEU A 555 30.19 -12.85 -20.82
N TRP A 556 30.91 -13.03 -21.94
CA TRP A 556 30.31 -12.98 -23.27
C TRP A 556 29.37 -14.16 -23.52
N GLU A 557 29.81 -15.39 -23.21
CA GLU A 557 28.98 -16.59 -23.40
C GLU A 557 27.74 -16.58 -22.51
N LYS A 558 27.90 -16.15 -21.24
CA LYS A 558 26.78 -16.02 -20.31
C LYS A 558 25.79 -14.91 -20.71
N LEU A 559 26.27 -13.79 -21.28
CA LEU A 559 25.39 -12.75 -21.84
C LEU A 559 24.62 -13.27 -23.06
N GLN A 560 25.27 -13.97 -23.99
CA GLN A 560 24.60 -14.58 -25.14
C GLN A 560 23.56 -15.64 -24.71
N TYR A 561 23.83 -16.40 -23.65
CA TYR A 561 22.86 -17.32 -23.06
C TYR A 561 21.65 -16.60 -22.46
N LEU A 562 21.87 -15.57 -21.63
CA LEU A 562 20.79 -14.77 -21.05
C LEU A 562 19.93 -14.07 -22.12
N TRP A 563 20.55 -13.61 -23.21
CA TRP A 563 19.86 -13.04 -24.36
C TRP A 563 18.91 -14.04 -25.03
N LYS A 564 19.41 -15.23 -25.40
CA LYS A 564 18.61 -16.31 -25.99
C LYS A 564 17.46 -16.74 -25.07
N SER A 565 17.78 -16.95 -23.78
CA SER A 565 16.83 -17.38 -22.75
C SER A 565 15.71 -16.37 -22.51
N THR A 566 16.02 -15.07 -22.50
CA THR A 566 15.01 -14.00 -22.29
C THR A 566 14.11 -13.80 -23.51
N LEU A 567 14.60 -14.14 -24.71
CA LEU A 567 13.90 -13.95 -25.98
C LEU A 567 13.19 -15.21 -26.51
N ASN A 568 13.39 -16.38 -25.89
CA ASN A 568 12.91 -17.70 -26.34
C ASN A 568 13.38 -18.06 -27.77
N LEU A 569 14.64 -17.77 -28.11
CA LEU A 569 15.23 -18.14 -29.41
C LEU A 569 15.63 -19.63 -29.43
N SER A 570 15.50 -20.31 -30.58
CA SER A 570 15.85 -21.75 -30.72
C SER A 570 17.33 -22.00 -30.45
N GLU A 571 17.65 -23.18 -29.88
CA GLU A 571 19.03 -23.60 -29.58
C GLU A 571 19.89 -23.78 -30.86
N ASP A 572 19.27 -23.98 -32.03
CA ASP A 572 19.96 -24.16 -33.32
C ASP A 572 20.81 -22.95 -33.76
N LEU A 573 20.56 -21.75 -33.22
CA LEU A 573 21.37 -20.56 -33.48
C LEU A 573 22.62 -20.57 -32.59
N LEU A 574 23.70 -21.17 -33.09
CA LEU A 574 24.96 -21.34 -32.35
C LEU A 574 25.48 -20.05 -31.69
N LYS A 575 25.41 -18.88 -32.38
CA LYS A 575 25.76 -17.56 -31.81
C LYS A 575 24.72 -16.49 -32.17
N VAL A 576 24.54 -15.53 -31.27
CA VAL A 576 23.79 -14.29 -31.56
C VAL A 576 24.74 -13.34 -32.31
N PRO A 577 24.35 -12.74 -33.45
CA PRO A 577 25.17 -11.76 -34.14
C PRO A 577 25.46 -10.53 -33.25
N ASP A 578 26.70 -10.05 -33.26
CA ASP A 578 27.19 -8.99 -32.36
C ASP A 578 26.38 -7.68 -32.45
N GLU A 579 25.84 -7.37 -33.64
CA GLU A 579 24.99 -6.21 -33.93
C GLU A 579 23.49 -6.41 -33.61
N SER A 580 23.13 -7.49 -32.90
CA SER A 580 21.73 -7.77 -32.59
C SER A 580 21.16 -6.77 -31.58
N LEU A 581 20.15 -6.01 -32.00
CA LEU A 581 19.36 -5.12 -31.15
C LEU A 581 18.28 -5.92 -30.40
N PHE A 582 18.09 -5.64 -29.10
CA PHE A 582 17.19 -6.42 -28.24
C PHE A 582 15.73 -6.39 -28.70
N LEU A 583 15.22 -5.19 -29.02
CA LEU A 583 13.84 -5.00 -29.48
C LEU A 583 13.59 -5.72 -30.82
N ASN A 584 14.52 -5.60 -31.77
CA ASN A 584 14.42 -6.25 -33.08
C ASN A 584 14.55 -7.78 -32.99
N SER A 585 15.12 -8.30 -31.91
CA SER A 585 15.24 -9.73 -31.61
C SER A 585 14.01 -10.32 -30.90
N GLY A 586 12.90 -9.57 -30.81
CA GLY A 586 11.67 -9.99 -30.12
C GLY A 586 11.60 -9.57 -28.64
N GLY A 587 12.46 -8.64 -28.22
CA GLY A 587 12.46 -8.03 -26.89
C GLY A 587 11.34 -7.00 -26.72
N ASP A 588 10.93 -6.80 -25.47
CA ASP A 588 9.98 -5.77 -25.06
C ASP A 588 10.41 -5.14 -23.72
N SER A 589 9.72 -4.09 -23.26
CA SER A 589 10.09 -3.37 -22.04
C SER A 589 9.96 -4.18 -20.74
N LEU A 590 9.24 -5.30 -20.73
CA LEU A 590 9.19 -6.22 -19.57
C LEU A 590 10.35 -7.21 -19.64
N LYS A 591 10.64 -7.74 -20.83
CA LYS A 591 11.80 -8.59 -21.09
C LYS A 591 13.12 -7.85 -20.86
N SER A 592 13.22 -6.55 -21.15
CA SER A 592 14.45 -5.79 -20.91
C SER A 592 14.74 -5.59 -19.42
N ILE A 593 13.71 -5.36 -18.60
CA ILE A 593 13.81 -5.30 -17.14
C ILE A 593 14.20 -6.67 -16.57
N ARG A 594 13.69 -7.77 -17.14
CA ARG A 594 14.10 -9.13 -16.78
C ARG A 594 15.55 -9.42 -17.15
N LEU A 595 15.99 -9.05 -18.36
CA LEU A 595 17.38 -9.21 -18.80
C LEU A 595 18.34 -8.38 -17.93
N LEU A 596 17.99 -7.12 -17.64
CA LEU A 596 18.70 -6.27 -16.68
C LEU A 596 18.89 -6.98 -15.35
N SER A 597 17.81 -7.46 -14.73
CA SER A 597 17.86 -8.07 -13.41
C SER A 597 18.72 -9.35 -13.38
N GLU A 598 18.67 -10.18 -14.42
CA GLU A 598 19.53 -11.37 -14.50
C GLU A 598 21.00 -11.02 -14.80
N ILE A 599 21.30 -9.95 -15.56
CA ILE A 599 22.67 -9.46 -15.77
C ILE A 599 23.25 -8.87 -14.48
N GLU A 600 22.53 -7.98 -13.79
CA GLU A 600 23.00 -7.38 -12.53
C GLU A 600 23.21 -8.45 -11.44
N LYS A 601 22.41 -9.51 -11.46
CA LYS A 601 22.56 -10.69 -10.59
C LYS A 601 23.75 -11.58 -10.98
N LEU A 602 24.03 -11.75 -12.28
CA LEU A 602 25.19 -12.48 -12.80
C LEU A 602 26.52 -11.75 -12.49
N VAL A 603 26.49 -10.43 -12.60
CA VAL A 603 27.59 -9.52 -12.24
C VAL A 603 27.74 -9.38 -10.72
N GLY A 604 26.64 -9.44 -9.99
CA GLY A 604 26.60 -9.28 -8.53
C GLY A 604 26.66 -7.82 -8.05
N THR A 605 26.53 -6.85 -8.95
CA THR A 605 26.41 -5.41 -8.69
C THR A 605 25.42 -4.80 -9.69
N SER A 606 24.79 -3.68 -9.31
CA SER A 606 23.98 -2.91 -10.27
C SER A 606 24.89 -2.23 -11.31
N VAL A 607 24.43 -2.20 -12.56
CA VAL A 607 25.15 -1.62 -13.71
C VAL A 607 24.38 -0.38 -14.17
N PRO A 608 24.80 0.84 -13.79
CA PRO A 608 24.02 2.05 -14.08
C PRO A 608 23.71 2.23 -15.57
N GLY A 609 22.47 2.62 -15.88
CA GLY A 609 22.00 2.89 -17.25
C GLY A 609 21.86 1.65 -18.14
N LEU A 610 22.13 0.44 -17.64
CA LEU A 610 22.07 -0.79 -18.44
C LEU A 610 20.68 -1.05 -19.05
N LEU A 611 19.60 -0.63 -18.40
CA LEU A 611 18.24 -0.79 -18.96
C LEU A 611 18.03 0.00 -20.26
N GLU A 612 18.62 1.19 -20.35
CA GLU A 612 18.48 2.07 -21.51
C GLU A 612 19.31 1.50 -22.67
N ILE A 613 20.53 1.05 -22.37
CA ILE A 613 21.43 0.40 -23.32
C ILE A 613 20.83 -0.93 -23.81
N ILE A 614 20.17 -1.72 -22.96
CA ILE A 614 19.41 -2.91 -23.41
C ILE A 614 18.30 -2.52 -24.40
N LEU A 615 17.69 -1.35 -24.27
CA LEU A 615 16.61 -0.91 -25.15
C LEU A 615 17.11 -0.22 -26.44
N SER A 616 18.28 0.42 -26.42
CA SER A 616 18.79 1.25 -27.52
C SER A 616 19.97 0.67 -28.31
N SER A 617 20.70 -0.30 -27.76
CA SER A 617 22.04 -0.71 -28.22
C SER A 617 22.15 -2.20 -28.55
N SER A 618 23.25 -2.57 -29.22
CA SER A 618 23.52 -3.96 -29.62
C SER A 618 24.03 -4.82 -28.46
N ILE A 619 23.95 -6.15 -28.60
CA ILE A 619 24.48 -7.09 -27.58
C ILE A 619 25.98 -6.88 -27.32
N LEU A 620 26.77 -6.48 -28.33
CA LEU A 620 28.18 -6.15 -28.18
C LEU A 620 28.40 -4.85 -27.39
N GLU A 621 27.61 -3.81 -27.63
CA GLU A 621 27.67 -2.56 -26.85
C GLU A 621 27.26 -2.79 -25.39
N ILE A 622 26.25 -3.62 -25.14
CA ILE A 622 25.81 -4.04 -23.82
C ILE A 622 26.95 -4.77 -23.08
N TYR A 623 27.64 -5.70 -23.75
CA TYR A 623 28.81 -6.38 -23.20
C TYR A 623 29.96 -5.42 -22.87
N ASN A 624 30.29 -4.50 -23.79
CA ASN A 624 31.35 -3.52 -23.58
C ASN A 624 31.03 -2.57 -22.41
N HIS A 625 29.77 -2.16 -22.25
CA HIS A 625 29.32 -1.36 -21.11
C HIS A 625 29.44 -2.10 -19.78
N ILE A 626 29.09 -3.39 -19.75
CA ILE A 626 29.26 -4.24 -18.56
C ILE A 626 30.75 -4.42 -18.26
N LEU A 627 31.58 -4.74 -19.26
CA LEU A 627 33.05 -4.84 -19.09
C LEU A 627 33.65 -3.57 -18.49
N GLN A 628 33.35 -2.40 -19.05
CA GLN A 628 33.89 -1.12 -18.56
C GLN A 628 33.41 -0.77 -17.15
N THR A 629 32.17 -1.14 -16.79
CA THR A 629 31.59 -0.82 -15.48
C THR A 629 32.05 -1.80 -14.38
N VAL A 630 32.32 -3.06 -14.73
CA VAL A 630 32.58 -4.15 -13.77
C VAL A 630 34.08 -4.50 -13.69
N PHE A 631 34.81 -4.37 -14.81
CA PHE A 631 36.20 -4.79 -14.95
C PHE A 631 37.09 -3.71 -15.59
N PRO A 632 37.18 -2.50 -15.00
CA PRO A 632 38.03 -1.42 -15.53
C PRO A 632 39.50 -1.87 -15.63
N ASP A 633 40.15 -1.56 -16.75
CA ASP A 633 41.57 -1.85 -16.96
C ASP A 633 42.46 -0.78 -16.31
N GLU A 634 43.51 -1.18 -15.58
CA GLU A 634 44.43 -0.25 -14.90
C GLU A 634 45.47 0.41 -15.84
N ASP A 635 45.59 -0.04 -17.10
CA ASP A 635 46.70 0.33 -18.00
C ASP A 635 46.32 1.28 -19.14
N VAL A 636 46.05 2.55 -18.82
CA VAL A 636 46.33 3.68 -19.74
C VAL A 636 46.94 4.86 -18.99
N THR A 637 48.27 4.89 -18.89
CA THR A 637 49.04 6.09 -18.51
C THR A 637 49.86 6.65 -19.67
N PHE A 638 50.20 7.95 -19.56
CA PHE A 638 50.95 8.86 -20.46
C PHE A 638 50.09 9.86 -21.25
N ARG A 639 50.40 11.18 -21.26
CA ARG A 639 51.70 11.84 -20.99
C ARG A 639 51.72 12.85 -19.82
N LYS A 640 52.93 12.93 -19.23
CA LYS A 640 53.43 13.82 -18.17
C LYS A 640 53.32 15.32 -18.55
N SER A 641 53.43 16.31 -17.66
CA SER A 641 54.28 16.45 -16.44
C SER A 641 53.73 17.57 -15.53
N CYS A 642 54.24 17.90 -14.32
CA CYS A 642 55.45 17.51 -13.58
C CYS A 642 55.26 17.78 -12.07
N ALA A 643 55.66 16.88 -11.16
CA ALA A 643 56.04 17.21 -9.77
C ALA A 643 56.79 16.05 -9.08
N THR A 644 57.90 16.39 -8.43
CA THR A 644 58.97 15.50 -7.98
C THR A 644 58.66 14.68 -6.71
N LYS A 645 59.09 13.41 -6.72
CA LYS A 645 59.24 12.48 -5.59
C LYS A 645 59.71 13.12 -4.26
N ARG A 646 59.27 12.53 -3.13
CA ARG A 646 60.20 11.78 -2.25
C ARG A 646 59.52 10.64 -1.49
N LYS A 647 60.30 9.57 -1.30
CA LYS A 647 59.97 8.19 -0.90
C LYS A 647 59.92 8.02 0.64
N LEU A 648 59.26 6.92 1.10
CA LEU A 648 59.60 5.94 2.17
C LEU A 648 60.29 6.46 3.48
N SER A 649 60.13 5.91 4.68
CA SER A 649 59.24 4.88 5.28
C SER A 649 59.48 4.88 6.84
N ASP A 650 59.14 3.94 7.73
CA ASP A 650 58.64 2.55 7.65
C ASP A 650 58.08 2.04 9.01
N ILE A 651 57.54 0.81 9.02
CA ILE A 651 57.63 -0.20 10.12
C ILE A 651 56.92 0.00 11.50
N ASN A 652 56.03 -0.97 11.76
CA ASN A 652 55.69 -1.69 13.01
C ASN A 652 54.50 -1.33 13.94
N GLN A 653 53.96 -2.45 14.44
CA GLN A 653 52.94 -2.68 15.45
C GLN A 653 53.53 -2.53 16.86
N GLU A 654 52.74 -2.10 17.86
CA GLU A 654 52.38 -2.91 19.04
C GLU A 654 51.44 -2.15 20.00
N GLU A 655 51.08 -2.81 21.09
CA GLU A 655 49.82 -2.77 21.82
C GLU A 655 49.54 -1.60 22.80
N ALA A 656 48.28 -1.62 23.28
CA ALA A 656 47.86 -1.41 24.67
C ALA A 656 47.74 -0.01 25.31
N SER A 657 46.51 0.21 25.83
CA SER A 657 46.16 1.01 27.03
C SER A 657 46.24 2.54 26.94
N GLY A 658 45.53 3.24 27.83
CA GLY A 658 45.73 4.70 28.04
C GLY A 658 44.46 5.56 28.04
N THR A 659 43.73 5.52 29.15
CA THR A 659 42.63 6.41 29.54
C THR A 659 42.78 7.93 29.33
N SER A 660 41.72 8.55 28.79
CA SER A 660 40.98 9.71 29.35
C SER A 660 41.44 11.18 29.14
N LEU A 661 40.41 12.07 29.09
CA LEU A 661 40.40 13.55 29.25
C LEU A 661 41.01 14.37 28.07
N HIS A 662 40.52 15.55 27.66
CA HIS A 662 39.53 16.46 28.25
C HIS A 662 38.68 17.25 27.21
N GLN A 663 37.44 17.56 27.61
CA GLN A 663 36.42 18.53 27.15
C GLN A 663 36.70 19.71 26.18
N LYS A 664 35.58 20.09 25.51
CA LYS A 664 35.19 21.41 24.92
C LYS A 664 35.87 21.80 23.59
N ALA A 665 35.19 22.49 22.66
CA ALA A 665 34.09 23.44 22.85
C ALA A 665 32.87 23.27 21.92
N ILE A 666 31.74 23.81 22.39
CA ILE A 666 30.54 24.08 21.60
C ILE A 666 30.82 25.30 20.70
N MET A 667 30.62 25.15 19.39
CA MET A 667 30.46 26.29 18.47
C MET A 667 29.10 26.24 17.79
N THR A 668 28.17 27.03 18.32
CA THR A 668 26.96 27.44 17.61
C THR A 668 27.34 28.30 16.41
N LEU A 669 27.29 27.73 15.19
CA LEU A 669 27.35 28.52 13.96
C LEU A 669 25.96 29.07 13.64
N SER A 670 25.73 30.36 13.94
CA SER A 670 24.59 31.12 13.45
C SER A 670 24.74 31.36 11.95
N CYS A 671 24.01 30.60 11.12
CA CYS A 671 23.96 30.84 9.69
C CYS A 671 23.05 32.05 9.40
N HIS A 672 23.62 33.14 8.89
CA HIS A 672 22.87 34.34 8.51
C HIS A 672 21.95 34.03 7.31
N ASN A 673 20.65 34.21 7.49
CA ASN A 673 19.64 34.05 6.44
C ASN A 673 19.52 35.33 5.60
N GLU A 674 20.46 35.58 4.70
CA GLU A 674 20.21 36.50 3.59
C GLU A 674 19.28 35.84 2.58
N ILE A 675 18.09 36.44 2.38
CA ILE A 675 17.08 35.95 1.44
C ILE A 675 17.36 36.59 0.08
N ASN A 676 17.97 35.83 -0.83
CA ASN A 676 18.20 36.29 -2.18
C ASN A 676 16.87 36.39 -2.94
N ALA A 677 16.66 37.51 -3.65
CA ALA A 677 15.52 37.68 -4.54
C ALA A 677 15.80 36.99 -5.88
N PHE A 678 14.85 36.19 -6.36
CA PHE A 678 14.99 35.43 -7.60
C PHE A 678 13.62 35.13 -8.25
N VAL A 679 13.67 34.75 -9.52
CA VAL A 679 12.56 34.11 -10.25
C VAL A 679 13.02 32.72 -10.68
N ALA A 680 12.22 31.70 -10.43
CA ALA A 680 12.48 30.33 -10.85
C ALA A 680 11.40 29.84 -11.83
N LEU A 681 11.85 29.23 -12.93
CA LEU A 681 11.02 28.70 -14.00
C LEU A 681 11.21 27.18 -14.08
N SER A 682 10.10 26.45 -14.12
CA SER A 682 10.07 25.00 -14.28
C SER A 682 8.92 24.55 -15.20
N ARG A 683 8.92 23.26 -15.56
CA ARG A 683 7.97 22.62 -16.49
C ARG A 683 6.51 22.99 -16.26
N GLY A 684 5.73 23.11 -17.34
CA GLY A 684 4.30 23.47 -17.27
C GLY A 684 4.05 24.94 -16.94
N SER A 685 4.94 25.83 -17.40
CA SER A 685 4.88 27.28 -17.19
C SER A 685 4.79 27.67 -15.70
N GLN A 686 5.51 26.95 -14.85
CA GLN A 686 5.56 27.23 -13.42
C GLN A 686 6.57 28.34 -13.13
N ILE A 687 6.06 29.46 -12.62
CA ILE A 687 6.86 30.64 -12.24
C ILE A 687 6.75 30.85 -10.73
N LEU A 688 7.88 30.82 -10.04
CA LEU A 688 8.01 31.14 -8.63
C LEU A 688 8.84 32.43 -8.49
N SER A 689 8.25 33.49 -7.93
CA SER A 689 8.90 34.79 -7.74
C SER A 689 8.93 35.15 -6.25
N LEU A 690 10.11 35.48 -5.71
CA LEU A 690 10.30 35.87 -4.32
C LEU A 690 11.06 37.20 -4.20
N ASN A 691 10.53 38.12 -3.39
CA ASN A 691 11.11 39.43 -3.06
C ASN A 691 11.40 40.38 -4.24
N THR A 692 10.67 40.28 -5.36
CA THR A 692 10.86 41.09 -6.57
C THR A 692 10.09 42.42 -6.61
N THR A 693 9.43 42.83 -5.53
CA THR A 693 8.47 43.96 -5.45
C THR A 693 9.04 45.39 -5.62
N ARG A 694 10.27 45.53 -6.12
CA ARG A 694 10.85 46.82 -6.56
C ARG A 694 11.24 46.90 -8.05
N PHE A 695 11.05 45.84 -8.83
CA PHE A 695 11.40 45.81 -10.26
C PHE A 695 10.23 45.36 -11.16
N SER A 696 9.13 46.12 -11.14
CA SER A 696 7.98 45.94 -12.04
C SER A 696 7.90 47.01 -13.14
N THR A 697 9.03 47.32 -13.77
CA THR A 697 9.08 48.04 -15.06
C THR A 697 10.09 47.36 -15.98
N LYS A 698 9.66 46.95 -17.18
CA LYS A 698 10.39 46.11 -18.16
C LYS A 698 10.50 44.59 -17.86
N LEU A 699 9.42 43.99 -17.36
CA LEU A 699 9.01 42.65 -17.78
C LEU A 699 7.53 42.75 -18.20
N GLY A 700 7.16 42.20 -19.36
CA GLY A 700 5.81 42.33 -19.91
C GLY A 700 4.72 41.78 -18.98
N HIS A 701 3.58 42.47 -18.90
CA HIS A 701 2.54 42.25 -17.89
C HIS A 701 2.08 40.78 -17.74
N CYS A 702 2.15 40.29 -16.50
CA CYS A 702 1.17 39.36 -15.93
C CYS A 702 0.88 39.83 -14.50
N SER A 703 -0.22 40.56 -14.32
CA SER A 703 -0.63 41.11 -13.02
C SER A 703 -1.46 40.11 -12.23
N SER A 704 -0.94 39.68 -11.09
CA SER A 704 -1.72 38.99 -10.05
C SER A 704 -2.72 39.97 -9.42
N ALA A 705 -4.00 39.86 -9.74
CA ALA A 705 -5.05 40.66 -9.11
C ALA A 705 -5.63 39.93 -7.89
N TYR A 706 -5.17 40.30 -6.69
CA TYR A 706 -5.93 40.07 -5.46
C TYR A 706 -6.95 41.21 -5.29
N PRO A 707 -8.26 40.94 -5.13
CA PRO A 707 -9.20 41.94 -4.66
C PRO A 707 -9.06 42.07 -3.14
N SER A 708 -8.70 43.26 -2.66
CA SER A 708 -8.83 43.64 -1.26
C SER A 708 -10.27 44.07 -0.96
N ASP A 709 -10.84 43.58 0.15
CA ASP A 709 -12.17 44.00 0.61
C ASP A 709 -12.29 45.51 0.81
N SER A 710 -13.36 46.10 0.28
CA SER A 710 -13.93 47.33 0.83
C SER A 710 -15.44 47.35 0.61
N VAL A 711 -16.19 47.66 1.69
CA VAL A 711 -17.65 47.67 1.71
C VAL A 711 -18.17 49.07 1.38
N SER A 712 -19.01 49.20 0.36
CA SER A 712 -20.01 50.29 0.29
C SER A 712 -21.18 50.00 -0.66
N GLN A 713 -22.35 49.83 -0.04
CA GLN A 713 -23.71 50.26 -0.41
C GLN A 713 -24.14 50.65 -1.85
N THR A 714 -25.43 50.36 -2.08
CA THR A 714 -26.47 51.06 -2.87
C THR A 714 -26.71 50.76 -4.37
N ASN A 715 -27.98 50.38 -4.63
CA ASN A 715 -28.87 50.79 -5.74
C ASN A 715 -28.53 50.33 -7.18
N ILE A 716 -29.46 50.04 -8.10
CA ILE A 716 -30.91 49.76 -8.24
C ILE A 716 -31.13 49.72 -9.80
N GLN A 717 -32.25 49.18 -10.30
CA GLN A 717 -32.73 49.27 -11.71
C GLN A 717 -31.99 48.39 -12.75
N ASN A 718 -32.68 47.48 -13.46
CA ASN A 718 -33.60 47.65 -14.62
C ASN A 718 -32.82 47.96 -15.93
N VAL A 719 -33.16 47.44 -17.12
CA VAL A 719 -34.32 46.67 -17.61
C VAL A 719 -33.97 45.94 -18.94
N LYS A 720 -34.79 44.95 -19.33
CA LYS A 720 -35.08 44.32 -20.67
C LYS A 720 -34.24 44.69 -21.92
N ASP A 721 -34.02 43.80 -22.90
CA ASP A 721 -35.01 43.29 -23.88
C ASP A 721 -34.46 42.04 -24.63
N LEU A 722 -35.26 41.00 -24.93
CA LEU A 722 -35.92 40.72 -26.23
C LEU A 722 -34.93 40.76 -27.45
N ASN A 723 -34.78 39.74 -28.30
CA ASN A 723 -35.70 38.67 -28.75
C ASN A 723 -34.96 37.39 -29.23
N SER A 724 -35.71 36.28 -29.33
CA SER A 724 -35.45 35.16 -30.26
C SER A 724 -36.50 35.21 -31.40
N PRO A 725 -36.28 34.59 -32.58
CA PRO A 725 -36.74 33.19 -32.78
C PRO A 725 -35.92 32.33 -33.81
N VAL A 726 -35.73 31.01 -33.60
CA VAL A 726 -36.42 29.84 -34.25
C VAL A 726 -36.08 29.67 -35.77
N LEU A 727 -35.58 28.52 -36.29
CA LEU A 727 -36.35 27.30 -36.64
C LEU A 727 -35.49 26.03 -36.93
N ILE A 728 -35.85 24.92 -36.26
CA ILE A 728 -35.97 23.50 -36.71
C ILE A 728 -34.91 22.86 -37.66
N GLY A 729 -34.30 21.75 -37.21
CA GLY A 729 -33.72 20.69 -38.05
C GLY A 729 -33.35 19.43 -37.25
N LYS A 730 -33.74 18.22 -37.67
CA LYS A 730 -33.57 16.97 -36.89
C LYS A 730 -32.41 16.08 -37.37
N SER A 731 -31.61 15.62 -36.40
CA SER A 731 -31.09 14.23 -36.23
C SER A 731 -29.95 13.64 -37.10
N LYS A 732 -29.13 12.84 -36.40
CA LYS A 732 -28.25 11.70 -36.80
C LYS A 732 -26.80 11.97 -37.24
N ASP A 733 -25.91 11.56 -36.33
CA ASP A 733 -24.56 11.00 -36.52
C ASP A 733 -24.48 9.81 -37.51
N PRO A 734 -23.27 9.29 -37.88
CA PRO A 734 -21.91 9.85 -37.75
C PRO A 734 -21.05 9.71 -39.04
N SER A 735 -19.75 10.01 -38.89
CA SER A 735 -18.59 9.58 -39.72
C SER A 735 -18.26 10.39 -40.98
N CYS A 736 -17.04 10.92 -41.01
CA CYS A 736 -16.19 10.87 -42.20
C CYS A 736 -14.72 10.97 -41.79
N VAL A 737 -13.93 9.94 -42.11
CA VAL A 737 -12.46 9.97 -42.00
C VAL A 737 -11.92 10.67 -43.23
N VAL A 738 -11.02 11.64 -43.07
CA VAL A 738 -10.33 12.28 -44.20
C VAL A 738 -8.86 11.84 -44.22
N LYS A 739 -8.50 11.06 -45.24
CA LYS A 739 -7.12 10.77 -45.67
C LYS A 739 -6.89 11.43 -47.03
N VAL A 740 -5.91 12.32 -47.13
CA VAL A 740 -5.31 12.89 -48.36
C VAL A 740 -3.87 13.27 -47.96
N SER A 741 -2.80 12.56 -48.31
CA SER A 741 -2.11 12.40 -49.61
C SER A 741 -1.41 13.68 -50.12
N GLU A 742 -0.24 13.49 -50.75
CA GLU A 742 0.80 14.52 -50.95
C GLU A 742 0.60 15.50 -52.14
N GLU A 743 1.43 16.55 -52.11
CA GLU A 743 1.82 17.50 -53.17
C GLU A 743 0.82 18.56 -53.70
N GLY A 744 1.24 19.84 -53.64
CA GLY A 744 0.55 20.98 -54.26
C GLY A 744 0.76 22.36 -53.59
N LYS A 745 1.88 23.05 -53.86
CA LYS A 745 2.18 24.45 -53.44
C LYS A 745 1.40 25.48 -54.29
N PRO A 746 1.36 26.80 -53.94
CA PRO A 746 1.55 27.45 -52.63
C PRO A 746 0.50 28.57 -52.33
N VAL A 747 0.23 28.87 -51.05
CA VAL A 747 -0.44 30.13 -50.65
C VAL A 747 0.26 30.79 -49.46
N ILE A 748 0.93 31.91 -49.75
CA ILE A 748 1.23 33.09 -48.90
C ILE A 748 1.39 32.84 -47.38
N GLY A 749 2.59 32.39 -46.97
CA GLY A 749 3.49 33.32 -46.30
C GLY A 749 3.40 33.58 -44.79
N THR A 750 2.97 32.64 -43.94
CA THR A 750 3.36 32.70 -42.52
C THR A 750 4.87 32.51 -42.37
N GLN A 751 5.56 33.48 -41.79
CA GLN A 751 7.01 33.40 -41.53
C GLN A 751 7.30 32.28 -40.53
N LYS A 752 7.97 31.22 -40.99
CA LYS A 752 8.31 30.06 -40.17
C LYS A 752 9.36 30.46 -39.13
N MET A 753 9.11 30.18 -37.85
CA MET A 753 10.13 30.37 -36.81
C MET A 753 11.22 29.30 -36.96
N GLU A 754 12.48 29.65 -36.76
CA GLU A 754 13.59 28.70 -36.77
C GLU A 754 14.13 28.46 -35.35
N LEU A 755 14.58 27.22 -35.13
CA LEU A 755 15.16 26.75 -33.87
C LEU A 755 16.62 26.36 -34.12
N HIS A 756 17.55 27.05 -33.46
CA HIS A 756 18.99 26.84 -33.61
C HIS A 756 19.63 26.48 -32.28
N VAL A 757 20.51 25.48 -32.24
CA VAL A 757 21.23 25.10 -31.01
C VAL A 757 22.23 26.19 -30.64
N ARG A 758 21.98 26.93 -29.55
CA ARG A 758 22.95 27.88 -28.98
C ARG A 758 24.07 27.14 -28.27
N TRP A 759 23.71 26.20 -27.40
CA TRP A 759 24.65 25.33 -26.71
C TRP A 759 24.01 23.99 -26.36
N ARG A 760 24.85 22.97 -26.15
CA ARG A 760 24.48 21.72 -25.50
C ARG A 760 25.49 21.40 -24.41
N SER A 761 25.02 20.86 -23.28
CA SER A 761 25.87 20.46 -22.15
C SER A 761 25.74 18.96 -21.92
N ASP A 762 26.85 18.24 -21.96
CA ASP A 762 26.87 16.80 -21.72
C ASP A 762 26.60 16.50 -20.23
N THR A 763 25.61 15.66 -19.96
CA THR A 763 25.29 15.19 -18.62
C THR A 763 25.75 13.75 -18.36
N GLY A 764 26.34 13.07 -19.34
CA GLY A 764 26.97 11.74 -19.25
C GLY A 764 26.05 10.54 -19.46
N LYS A 765 24.73 10.67 -19.24
CA LYS A 765 23.68 9.68 -19.58
C LYS A 765 22.34 10.41 -19.83
N CYS A 766 21.30 9.67 -20.20
CA CYS A 766 19.95 10.14 -20.47
C CYS A 766 19.40 11.20 -19.49
N VAL A 767 18.69 12.20 -20.03
CA VAL A 767 18.15 13.36 -19.29
C VAL A 767 16.61 13.36 -19.30
N ASP A 768 16.01 12.58 -18.39
CA ASP A 768 14.55 12.54 -18.20
C ASP A 768 14.04 13.65 -17.26
N ALA A 769 14.89 14.13 -16.34
CA ALA A 769 14.56 15.25 -15.46
C ALA A 769 14.35 16.53 -16.30
N SER A 770 13.33 17.32 -15.99
CA SER A 770 13.10 18.60 -16.69
C SER A 770 13.93 19.73 -16.06
N PRO A 771 14.48 20.68 -16.85
CA PRO A 771 15.28 21.79 -16.33
C PRO A 771 14.56 22.64 -15.28
N LEU A 772 15.32 23.15 -14.31
CA LEU A 772 14.94 24.28 -13.45
C LEU A 772 15.82 25.47 -13.82
N VAL A 773 15.24 26.59 -14.24
CA VAL A 773 15.99 27.83 -14.54
C VAL A 773 15.78 28.82 -13.39
N VAL A 774 16.85 29.26 -12.74
CA VAL A 774 16.81 30.25 -11.64
C VAL A 774 17.52 31.53 -12.09
N ILE A 775 16.79 32.64 -12.02
CA ILE A 775 17.17 33.99 -12.44
C ILE A 775 17.35 34.85 -11.18
N PRO A 776 18.59 35.26 -10.82
CA PRO A 776 18.80 36.20 -9.72
C PRO A 776 18.23 37.58 -10.03
N ALA A 777 17.60 38.24 -9.06
CA ALA A 777 16.93 39.53 -9.29
C ALA A 777 17.92 40.70 -9.53
N PHE A 778 19.11 40.64 -8.93
CA PHE A 778 20.12 41.70 -9.01
C PHE A 778 21.08 41.53 -10.20
N ASP A 779 21.16 40.33 -10.76
CA ASP A 779 22.01 40.02 -11.91
C ASP A 779 21.37 38.93 -12.76
N LYS A 780 20.73 39.34 -13.86
CA LYS A 780 20.19 38.40 -14.84
C LYS A 780 21.28 37.59 -15.53
N SER A 781 22.52 38.11 -15.65
CA SER A 781 23.59 37.43 -16.40
C SER A 781 24.07 36.14 -15.73
N SER A 782 23.91 36.00 -14.41
CA SER A 782 24.20 34.77 -13.67
C SER A 782 23.04 33.76 -13.60
N THR A 783 22.03 33.89 -14.46
CA THR A 783 20.94 32.89 -14.61
C THR A 783 21.50 31.48 -14.76
N THR A 784 20.96 30.53 -13.99
CA THR A 784 21.53 29.19 -13.83
C THR A 784 20.46 28.11 -14.06
N VAL A 785 20.82 27.10 -14.83
CA VAL A 785 20.03 25.91 -15.13
C VAL A 785 20.48 24.79 -14.22
N TYR A 786 19.57 24.23 -13.44
CA TYR A 786 19.80 23.04 -12.63
C TYR A 786 19.16 21.82 -13.31
N ILE A 787 19.97 20.79 -13.55
CA ILE A 787 19.56 19.58 -14.28
C ILE A 787 20.22 18.34 -13.67
N GLY A 788 19.44 17.25 -13.58
CA GLY A 788 19.92 15.93 -13.17
C GLY A 788 19.82 14.93 -14.33
N SER A 789 20.59 13.85 -14.28
CA SER A 789 20.55 12.80 -15.29
C SER A 789 20.81 11.39 -14.72
N HIS A 790 20.74 10.38 -15.59
CA HIS A 790 20.92 8.98 -15.22
C HIS A 790 22.37 8.58 -14.90
N SER A 791 23.33 9.49 -15.09
CA SER A 791 24.74 9.32 -14.73
C SER A 791 25.03 9.65 -13.26
N HIS A 792 23.96 9.88 -12.47
CA HIS A 792 24.01 10.35 -11.08
C HIS A 792 24.56 11.79 -10.94
N ARG A 793 24.76 12.50 -12.05
CA ARG A 793 25.26 13.89 -12.07
C ARG A 793 24.11 14.88 -11.90
N MET A 794 24.21 15.69 -10.85
CA MET A 794 23.47 16.94 -10.72
C MET A 794 24.37 18.08 -11.21
N LYS A 795 23.91 18.89 -12.16
CA LYS A 795 24.68 20.02 -12.72
C LYS A 795 23.99 21.35 -12.48
N ALA A 796 24.81 22.38 -12.27
CA ALA A 796 24.47 23.77 -12.51
C ALA A 796 25.17 24.23 -13.79
N VAL A 797 24.39 24.70 -14.77
CA VAL A 797 24.88 25.18 -16.07
C VAL A 797 24.51 26.64 -16.23
N ASP A 798 25.42 27.45 -16.75
CA ASP A 798 25.14 28.83 -17.08
C ASP A 798 24.16 28.95 -18.25
N PHE A 799 23.07 29.71 -18.07
CA PHE A 799 21.96 29.75 -19.01
C PHE A 799 22.34 30.31 -20.38
N TYR A 800 23.23 31.32 -20.43
CA TYR A 800 23.61 31.98 -21.68
C TYR A 800 24.78 31.29 -22.37
N SER A 801 25.79 30.85 -21.62
CA SER A 801 27.03 30.28 -22.18
C SER A 801 27.07 28.76 -22.26
N GLY A 802 26.17 28.04 -21.58
CA GLY A 802 26.21 26.57 -21.51
C GLY A 802 27.36 26.00 -20.67
N LYS A 803 28.15 26.87 -20.03
CA LYS A 803 29.29 26.49 -19.20
C LYS A 803 28.81 25.89 -17.87
N VAL A 804 29.31 24.72 -17.52
CA VAL A 804 29.06 24.10 -16.22
C VAL A 804 29.68 24.97 -15.11
N LYS A 805 28.85 25.43 -14.17
CA LYS A 805 29.27 26.16 -12.96
C LYS A 805 29.77 25.20 -11.88
N TRP A 806 29.03 24.10 -11.67
CA TRP A 806 29.44 22.97 -10.84
C TRP A 806 28.73 21.68 -11.28
N GLU A 807 29.34 20.55 -10.93
CA GLU A 807 28.80 19.20 -11.10
C GLU A 807 28.96 18.45 -9.77
N GLN A 808 27.91 17.76 -9.32
CA GLN A 808 27.91 16.97 -8.10
C GLN A 808 27.37 15.57 -8.38
N LEU A 809 28.16 14.54 -8.07
CA LEU A 809 27.70 13.16 -8.10
C LEU A 809 26.83 12.84 -6.86
N LEU A 810 25.62 12.36 -7.12
CA LEU A 810 24.68 11.81 -6.14
C LEU A 810 24.78 10.27 -6.15
N GLY A 811 23.97 9.59 -5.33
CA GLY A 811 24.14 8.14 -5.11
C GLY A 811 23.43 7.22 -6.11
N ASP A 812 22.55 7.74 -6.95
CA ASP A 812 21.86 7.02 -8.02
C ASP A 812 21.27 8.02 -9.05
N ARG A 813 20.58 7.52 -10.09
CA ARG A 813 19.98 8.32 -11.18
C ARG A 813 18.99 9.36 -10.66
N ILE A 814 18.89 10.44 -11.42
CA ILE A 814 18.13 11.63 -11.06
C ILE A 814 17.08 11.91 -12.14
N GLU A 815 15.84 11.55 -11.86
CA GLU A 815 14.67 11.80 -12.71
C GLU A 815 13.74 12.89 -12.13
N SER A 816 13.90 13.20 -10.83
CA SER A 816 13.30 14.36 -10.18
C SER A 816 13.85 15.64 -10.81
N SER A 817 12.97 16.53 -11.28
CA SER A 817 13.36 17.92 -11.50
C SER A 817 13.81 18.56 -10.19
N ALA A 818 14.77 19.48 -10.29
CA ALA A 818 15.24 20.25 -9.16
C ALA A 818 14.19 21.25 -8.66
N CYS A 819 14.21 21.56 -7.37
CA CYS A 819 13.40 22.57 -6.71
C CYS A 819 14.30 23.57 -5.98
N VAL A 820 13.98 24.87 -6.01
CA VAL A 820 14.74 25.90 -5.28
C VAL A 820 14.08 26.21 -3.95
N SER A 821 14.89 26.38 -2.91
CA SER A 821 14.44 26.78 -1.58
C SER A 821 14.02 28.25 -1.49
N LYS A 822 13.23 28.60 -0.47
CA LYS A 822 12.70 29.96 -0.23
C LYS A 822 13.79 31.06 -0.16
N CYS A 823 15.02 30.74 0.21
CA CYS A 823 16.13 31.69 0.28
C CYS A 823 17.01 31.73 -0.99
N GLY A 824 16.77 30.88 -1.99
CA GLY A 824 17.59 30.77 -3.21
C GLY A 824 18.94 30.05 -3.03
N ASN A 825 19.38 29.81 -1.78
CA ASN A 825 20.72 29.31 -1.47
C ASN A 825 20.84 27.78 -1.52
N PHE A 826 19.71 27.07 -1.63
CA PHE A 826 19.67 25.61 -1.71
C PHE A 826 18.78 25.11 -2.85
N ILE A 827 19.24 24.02 -3.49
CA ILE A 827 18.54 23.23 -4.49
C ILE A 827 18.20 21.86 -3.88
N VAL A 828 16.95 21.43 -4.02
CA VAL A 828 16.45 20.15 -3.50
C VAL A 828 16.11 19.23 -4.67
N VAL A 829 16.54 17.97 -4.59
CA VAL A 829 16.33 16.97 -5.65
C VAL A 829 16.15 15.57 -5.09
N GLY A 830 15.18 14.82 -5.63
CA GLY A 830 14.97 13.41 -5.33
C GLY A 830 15.91 12.49 -6.12
N CYS A 831 16.26 11.34 -5.55
CA CYS A 831 17.17 10.37 -6.17
C CYS A 831 16.61 8.94 -6.02
N TYR A 832 16.97 8.06 -6.95
CA TYR A 832 16.47 6.68 -6.98
C TYR A 832 16.95 5.80 -5.81
N ASN A 833 18.04 6.16 -5.13
CA ASN A 833 18.50 5.50 -3.90
C ASN A 833 17.63 5.80 -2.66
N GLY A 834 16.47 6.44 -2.83
CA GLY A 834 15.56 6.80 -1.75
C GLY A 834 15.97 8.03 -0.94
N LEU A 835 17.02 8.75 -1.36
CA LEU A 835 17.46 9.98 -0.69
C LEU A 835 16.92 11.25 -1.37
N VAL A 836 16.56 12.23 -0.55
CA VAL A 836 16.32 13.62 -0.95
C VAL A 836 17.57 14.43 -0.61
N TYR A 837 18.22 14.97 -1.62
CA TYR A 837 19.43 15.77 -1.46
C TYR A 837 19.11 17.25 -1.42
N VAL A 838 19.69 17.96 -0.44
CA VAL A 838 19.69 19.43 -0.36
C VAL A 838 21.12 19.89 -0.63
N LEU A 839 21.33 20.54 -1.77
CA LEU A 839 22.63 21.03 -2.25
C LEU A 839 22.71 22.55 -2.14
N LYS A 840 23.90 23.13 -1.90
CA LYS A 840 24.10 24.58 -2.02
C LYS A 840 23.99 25.00 -3.50
N SER A 841 23.23 26.05 -3.79
CA SER A 841 22.98 26.48 -5.18
C SER A 841 24.22 27.01 -5.90
N ASN A 842 25.18 27.57 -5.16
CA ASN A 842 26.41 28.14 -5.70
C ASN A 842 27.57 27.15 -5.91
N SER A 843 27.65 26.05 -5.13
CA SER A 843 28.78 25.11 -5.18
C SER A 843 28.41 23.64 -5.39
N GLY A 844 27.13 23.27 -5.29
CA GLY A 844 26.67 21.87 -5.37
C GLY A 844 26.91 21.04 -4.11
N GLU A 845 27.59 21.58 -3.08
CA GLU A 845 27.90 20.86 -1.84
C GLU A 845 26.63 20.36 -1.13
N LYS A 846 26.68 19.11 -0.65
CA LYS A 846 25.61 18.45 0.11
C LYS A 846 25.43 19.12 1.48
N TYR A 847 24.38 19.93 1.64
CA TYR A 847 24.03 20.61 2.89
C TYR A 847 23.23 19.70 3.85
N TRP A 848 22.31 18.91 3.30
CA TRP A 848 21.52 17.93 4.05
C TRP A 848 21.07 16.79 3.12
N MET A 849 20.81 15.63 3.71
CA MET A 849 20.25 14.46 3.04
C MET A 849 19.14 13.90 3.93
N PHE A 850 17.99 13.59 3.35
CA PHE A 850 16.86 12.98 4.04
C PHE A 850 16.53 11.63 3.41
N THR A 851 16.38 10.59 4.25
CA THR A 851 16.12 9.22 3.80
C THR A 851 14.63 8.93 3.81
N THR A 852 14.08 8.57 2.64
CA THR A 852 12.74 7.98 2.49
C THR A 852 12.85 6.45 2.44
N GLY A 853 11.72 5.73 2.42
CA GLY A 853 11.73 4.26 2.44
C GLY A 853 11.99 3.57 1.10
N ASP A 854 12.03 4.31 -0.02
CA ASP A 854 12.13 3.80 -1.39
C ASP A 854 12.44 4.98 -2.35
N ALA A 855 12.72 4.70 -3.63
CA ALA A 855 13.10 5.66 -4.66
C ALA A 855 12.26 6.96 -4.70
N VAL A 856 12.93 8.09 -4.96
CA VAL A 856 12.30 9.42 -5.02
C VAL A 856 12.36 9.98 -6.45
N LYS A 857 11.32 9.72 -7.23
CA LYS A 857 11.13 10.31 -8.57
C LYS A 857 10.29 11.60 -8.58
N SER A 858 9.38 11.76 -7.61
CA SER A 858 8.59 12.99 -7.44
C SER A 858 9.51 14.22 -7.38
N SER A 859 9.23 15.23 -8.20
CA SER A 859 9.92 16.52 -8.09
C SER A 859 9.43 17.26 -6.84
N ALA A 860 10.31 17.95 -6.12
CA ALA A 860 9.93 18.66 -4.90
C ALA A 860 9.14 19.97 -5.20
N THR A 861 8.27 20.36 -4.28
CA THR A 861 7.52 21.64 -4.32
C THR A 861 7.82 22.46 -3.06
N MET A 862 8.17 23.73 -3.22
CA MET A 862 8.47 24.65 -2.12
C MET A 862 7.26 25.54 -1.80
N ASP A 863 6.90 25.66 -0.52
CA ASP A 863 5.86 26.56 -0.03
C ASP A 863 6.39 27.98 0.16
N PRO A 864 5.98 28.98 -0.67
CA PRO A 864 6.50 30.34 -0.55
C PRO A 864 6.18 30.99 0.80
N THR A 865 5.09 30.58 1.46
CA THR A 865 4.65 31.12 2.75
C THR A 865 5.49 30.54 3.88
N THR A 866 5.57 29.21 3.99
CA THR A 866 6.23 28.54 5.13
C THR A 866 7.72 28.25 4.92
N GLY A 867 8.17 28.10 3.67
CA GLY A 867 9.51 27.64 3.29
C GLY A 867 9.70 26.12 3.40
N LEU A 868 8.63 25.36 3.66
CA LEU A 868 8.67 23.90 3.67
C LEU A 868 8.81 23.33 2.25
N ILE A 869 9.44 22.15 2.16
CA ILE A 869 9.59 21.40 0.91
C ILE A 869 8.72 20.14 1.00
N TYR A 870 7.83 19.97 0.03
CA TYR A 870 6.96 18.81 -0.12
C TYR A 870 7.47 17.87 -1.20
N ILE A 871 7.49 16.56 -0.92
CA ILE A 871 7.98 15.54 -1.87
C ILE A 871 7.33 14.18 -1.62
N GLY A 872 7.08 13.42 -2.69
CA GLY A 872 6.60 12.03 -2.63
C GLY A 872 7.71 11.00 -2.78
N SER A 873 7.54 9.81 -2.20
CA SER A 873 8.41 8.65 -2.42
C SER A 873 7.62 7.45 -2.94
N HIS A 874 8.33 6.50 -3.55
CA HIS A 874 7.76 5.23 -3.95
C HIS A 874 7.30 4.36 -2.75
N ASP A 875 7.76 4.69 -1.53
CA ASP A 875 7.40 4.05 -0.26
C ASP A 875 5.94 4.27 0.20
N GLN A 876 5.12 4.87 -0.68
CA GLN A 876 3.72 5.22 -0.51
C GLN A 876 3.45 6.41 0.42
N HIS A 877 4.44 7.25 0.70
CA HIS A 877 4.28 8.44 1.55
C HIS A 877 4.64 9.76 0.84
N ALA A 878 4.00 10.82 1.34
CA ALA A 878 4.36 12.20 1.15
C ALA A 878 5.07 12.74 2.40
N TYR A 879 6.02 13.64 2.19
CA TYR A 879 6.86 14.22 3.23
C TYR A 879 6.83 15.74 3.15
N ALA A 880 6.77 16.41 4.31
CA ALA A 880 7.14 17.80 4.46
C ALA A 880 8.49 17.92 5.17
N LEU A 881 9.42 18.64 4.55
CA LEU A 881 10.79 18.80 5.02
C LEU A 881 11.05 20.28 5.35
N ASP A 882 11.43 20.55 6.59
CA ASP A 882 12.02 21.82 7.03
C ASP A 882 13.54 21.70 6.84
N ILE A 883 14.01 22.09 5.65
CA ILE A 883 15.42 21.98 5.26
C ILE A 883 16.35 22.83 6.14
N TYR A 884 15.84 23.94 6.69
CA TYR A 884 16.60 24.87 7.53
C TYR A 884 16.85 24.28 8.92
N ARG A 885 15.88 23.54 9.46
CA ARG A 885 16.02 22.77 10.71
C ARG A 885 16.43 21.30 10.50
N LYS A 886 16.68 20.89 9.25
CA LYS A 886 17.07 19.52 8.85
C LYS A 886 16.17 18.44 9.43
N LYS A 887 14.84 18.66 9.39
CA LYS A 887 13.84 17.75 9.96
C LYS A 887 12.68 17.48 9.01
N CYS A 888 12.11 16.28 9.12
CA CYS A 888 10.77 16.01 8.63
C CYS A 888 9.75 16.64 9.58
N VAL A 889 8.82 17.44 9.05
CA VAL A 889 7.73 18.07 9.81
C VAL A 889 6.56 17.11 9.97
N TRP A 890 6.19 16.44 8.87
CA TRP A 890 5.19 15.38 8.86
C TRP A 890 5.48 14.37 7.74
N LYS A 891 5.05 13.13 7.96
CA LYS A 891 5.03 12.03 6.99
C LYS A 891 3.58 11.54 6.88
N SER A 892 3.00 11.61 5.70
CA SER A 892 1.61 11.24 5.44
C SER A 892 1.54 10.07 4.46
N LYS A 893 0.65 9.09 4.71
CA LYS A 893 0.53 7.88 3.88
C LYS A 893 -0.50 8.10 2.77
N CYS A 894 -0.06 8.00 1.52
CA CYS A 894 -0.86 8.35 0.35
C CYS A 894 -1.69 7.19 -0.23
N GLY A 895 -1.57 5.98 0.31
CA GLY A 895 -2.34 4.81 -0.15
C GLY A 895 -1.86 4.21 -1.48
N GLY A 896 -0.69 4.63 -1.96
CA GLY A 896 -0.04 4.11 -3.17
C GLY A 896 1.26 4.87 -3.44
N THR A 897 2.13 4.29 -4.26
CA THR A 897 3.43 4.84 -4.69
C THR A 897 3.27 6.26 -5.24
N VAL A 898 4.00 7.24 -4.67
CA VAL A 898 3.90 8.66 -5.04
C VAL A 898 4.94 8.99 -6.10
N PHE A 899 4.59 8.69 -7.36
CA PHE A 899 5.41 9.01 -8.54
C PHE A 899 5.23 10.47 -8.98
N SER A 900 3.99 10.97 -8.89
CA SER A 900 3.63 12.30 -9.35
C SER A 900 4.21 13.40 -8.46
N SER A 901 4.55 14.55 -9.03
CA SER A 901 5.07 15.68 -8.25
C SER A 901 3.93 16.40 -7.53
N PRO A 902 4.09 16.81 -6.26
CA PRO A 902 3.10 17.63 -5.57
C PRO A 902 2.74 18.92 -6.32
N CYS A 903 1.55 19.44 -6.03
CA CYS A 903 1.12 20.75 -6.48
C CYS A 903 0.53 21.54 -5.32
N LEU A 904 1.15 22.67 -4.96
CA LEU A 904 0.66 23.54 -3.90
C LEU A 904 -0.22 24.65 -4.50
N ASN A 905 -1.45 24.76 -3.99
CA ASN A 905 -2.32 25.89 -4.27
C ASN A 905 -2.28 26.86 -3.06
N PRO A 906 -2.15 28.18 -3.28
CA PRO A 906 -2.10 29.14 -2.16
C PRO A 906 -3.48 29.43 -1.56
N ILE A 907 -4.56 29.47 -2.36
CA ILE A 907 -5.93 29.79 -1.91
C ILE A 907 -6.96 28.87 -2.60
N PRO A 908 -7.61 27.95 -1.87
CA PRO A 908 -7.30 27.55 -0.49
C PRO A 908 -5.92 26.91 -0.40
N HIS A 909 -5.26 27.03 0.77
CA HIS A 909 -3.90 26.53 1.04
C HIS A 909 -3.90 24.99 1.12
N HIS A 910 -3.95 24.34 -0.04
CA HIS A 910 -4.08 22.90 -0.21
C HIS A 910 -2.90 22.37 -1.03
N LEU A 911 -2.37 21.21 -0.63
CA LEU A 911 -1.29 20.51 -1.30
C LEU A 911 -1.83 19.22 -1.94
N TYR A 912 -1.72 19.11 -3.26
CA TYR A 912 -2.24 17.99 -4.03
C TYR A 912 -1.16 16.96 -4.33
N PHE A 913 -1.48 15.68 -4.15
CA PHE A 913 -0.64 14.54 -4.54
C PHE A 913 -1.46 13.56 -5.37
N ALA A 914 -0.83 12.90 -6.34
CA ALA A 914 -1.41 11.75 -7.02
C ALA A 914 -0.51 10.50 -6.91
N THR A 915 -1.12 9.32 -6.98
CA THR A 915 -0.45 8.04 -6.76
C THR A 915 -0.66 7.06 -7.90
N LEU A 916 0.28 6.12 -8.04
CA LEU A 916 0.12 4.98 -8.96
C LEU A 916 -0.98 3.99 -8.48
N GLY A 917 -1.44 4.10 -7.24
CA GLY A 917 -2.66 3.44 -6.75
C GLY A 917 -3.96 4.04 -7.28
N GLY A 918 -3.89 5.14 -8.04
CA GLY A 918 -5.05 5.81 -8.63
C GLY A 918 -5.82 6.72 -7.67
N LEU A 919 -5.13 7.27 -6.67
CA LEU A 919 -5.70 8.24 -5.73
C LEU A 919 -5.17 9.63 -6.04
N LEU A 920 -6.08 10.61 -6.17
CA LEU A 920 -5.80 12.04 -6.07
C LEU A 920 -6.15 12.50 -4.65
N LEU A 921 -5.22 13.16 -3.97
CA LEU A 921 -5.33 13.58 -2.58
C LEU A 921 -5.20 15.11 -2.50
N ALA A 922 -6.03 15.73 -1.68
CA ALA A 922 -5.76 17.06 -1.13
C ALA A 922 -5.30 16.91 0.32
N VAL A 923 -4.20 17.57 0.66
CA VAL A 923 -3.53 17.48 1.96
C VAL A 923 -3.35 18.89 2.52
N ASN A 924 -3.56 19.06 3.82
CA ASN A 924 -3.27 20.30 4.52
C ASN A 924 -1.74 20.48 4.61
N PRO A 925 -1.15 21.53 4.01
CA PRO A 925 0.31 21.64 3.87
C PRO A 925 1.05 21.78 5.22
N ALA A 926 0.38 22.28 6.25
CA ALA A 926 0.96 22.49 7.58
C ALA A 926 0.97 21.21 8.44
N THR A 927 -0.04 20.36 8.32
CA THR A 927 -0.25 19.18 9.20
C THR A 927 0.02 17.83 8.52
N GLY A 928 -0.09 17.75 7.20
CA GLY A 928 -0.04 16.47 6.47
C GLY A 928 -1.35 15.69 6.50
N ASN A 929 -2.41 16.22 7.14
CA ASN A 929 -3.72 15.59 7.20
C ASN A 929 -4.43 15.68 5.85
N ILE A 930 -5.05 14.57 5.42
CA ILE A 930 -5.81 14.49 4.17
C ILE A 930 -7.13 15.25 4.36
N ILE A 931 -7.36 16.25 3.50
CA ILE A 931 -8.58 17.05 3.45
C ILE A 931 -9.68 16.27 2.71
N TRP A 932 -9.32 15.74 1.53
CA TRP A 932 -10.16 14.84 0.75
C TRP A 932 -9.30 13.90 -0.10
N LYS A 933 -9.91 12.79 -0.53
CA LYS A 933 -9.32 11.84 -1.47
C LYS A 933 -10.34 11.44 -2.53
N HIS A 934 -9.92 11.42 -3.79
CA HIS A 934 -10.69 10.90 -4.91
C HIS A 934 -9.99 9.65 -5.47
N SER A 935 -10.76 8.61 -5.79
CA SER A 935 -10.23 7.38 -6.39
C SER A 935 -10.61 7.32 -7.86
N CYS A 936 -9.62 7.42 -8.74
CA CYS A 936 -9.77 7.26 -10.18
C CYS A 936 -9.73 5.78 -10.60
N GLY A 937 -9.41 4.85 -9.69
CA GLY A 937 -9.37 3.41 -9.93
C GLY A 937 -8.28 2.92 -10.91
N LYS A 938 -7.43 3.84 -11.40
CA LYS A 938 -6.38 3.63 -12.40
C LYS A 938 -5.17 4.51 -12.06
N PRO A 939 -3.92 4.08 -12.34
CA PRO A 939 -2.72 4.82 -11.93
C PRO A 939 -2.69 6.26 -12.47
N LEU A 940 -2.10 7.18 -11.69
CA LEU A 940 -1.93 8.58 -12.05
C LEU A 940 -0.43 8.90 -12.15
N PHE A 941 0.10 8.93 -13.37
CA PHE A 941 1.49 9.33 -13.66
C PHE A 941 1.61 10.86 -13.87
N SER A 942 0.56 11.47 -14.41
CA SER A 942 0.41 12.93 -14.53
C SER A 942 0.50 13.58 -13.15
N SER A 943 1.25 14.68 -13.04
CA SER A 943 1.25 15.51 -11.82
C SER A 943 0.02 16.41 -11.82
N PRO A 944 -0.68 16.59 -10.67
CA PRO A 944 -1.81 17.51 -10.59
C PRO A 944 -1.37 18.94 -10.90
N ARG A 945 -2.28 19.74 -11.48
CA ARG A 945 -2.08 21.17 -11.70
C ARG A 945 -3.29 21.95 -11.17
N CYS A 946 -3.07 22.84 -10.20
CA CYS A 946 -4.09 23.79 -9.76
C CYS A 946 -4.10 25.05 -10.64
N CYS A 947 -5.30 25.57 -10.89
CA CYS A 947 -5.59 26.98 -11.19
C CYS A 947 -6.37 27.58 -10.00
N SER A 948 -6.78 28.84 -10.10
CA SER A 948 -7.53 29.56 -9.06
C SER A 948 -8.87 28.95 -8.60
N GLN A 949 -9.46 28.02 -9.37
CA GLN A 949 -10.76 27.40 -9.05
C GLN A 949 -10.73 25.87 -8.99
N TYR A 950 -9.79 25.24 -9.71
CA TYR A 950 -9.83 23.80 -9.99
C TYR A 950 -8.44 23.16 -9.88
N VAL A 951 -8.43 21.84 -9.71
CA VAL A 951 -7.26 20.98 -9.87
C VAL A 951 -7.50 19.97 -10.99
N CYS A 952 -6.61 19.94 -11.98
CA CYS A 952 -6.69 19.08 -13.15
C CYS A 952 -5.61 18.00 -13.12
N ILE A 953 -5.90 16.81 -13.65
CA ILE A 953 -4.95 15.69 -13.73
C ILE A 953 -5.27 14.71 -14.87
N GLY A 954 -4.24 14.14 -15.49
CA GLY A 954 -4.36 13.06 -16.48
C GLY A 954 -4.26 11.66 -15.88
N CYS A 955 -4.99 10.71 -16.46
CA CYS A 955 -5.04 9.31 -16.04
C CYS A 955 -4.59 8.34 -17.15
N VAL A 956 -4.10 7.17 -16.75
CA VAL A 956 -3.56 6.14 -17.67
C VAL A 956 -4.63 5.51 -18.58
N ASP A 957 -5.89 5.60 -18.22
CA ASP A 957 -7.01 5.11 -19.03
C ASP A 957 -7.48 6.10 -20.12
N GLY A 958 -6.78 7.23 -20.27
CA GLY A 958 -7.15 8.30 -21.22
C GLY A 958 -8.08 9.36 -20.64
N ASN A 959 -8.43 9.29 -19.36
CA ASN A 959 -9.29 10.29 -18.73
C ASN A 959 -8.49 11.48 -18.21
N PHE A 960 -8.85 12.68 -18.69
CA PHE A 960 -8.42 13.96 -18.15
C PHE A 960 -9.51 14.50 -17.22
N LEU A 961 -9.19 14.67 -15.95
CA LEU A 961 -10.14 14.91 -14.87
C LEU A 961 -9.94 16.29 -14.25
N CYS A 962 -11.04 16.97 -13.93
CA CYS A 962 -11.05 18.28 -13.30
C CYS A 962 -11.91 18.26 -12.03
N PHE A 963 -11.36 18.77 -10.93
CA PHE A 963 -12.01 18.81 -9.61
C PHE A 963 -12.02 20.23 -9.04
N THR A 964 -13.02 20.55 -8.21
CA THR A 964 -12.95 21.72 -7.33
C THR A 964 -11.88 21.50 -6.25
N HIS A 965 -11.41 22.58 -5.63
CA HIS A 965 -10.50 22.46 -4.48
C HIS A 965 -11.12 21.76 -3.24
N PHE A 966 -12.43 21.47 -3.26
CA PHE A 966 -13.17 20.73 -2.25
C PHE A 966 -13.38 19.23 -2.59
N GLY A 967 -12.93 18.78 -3.77
CA GLY A 967 -12.91 17.37 -4.15
C GLY A 967 -14.07 16.91 -5.03
N GLU A 968 -14.93 17.83 -5.49
CA GLU A 968 -16.03 17.52 -6.39
C GLU A 968 -15.53 17.45 -7.84
N GLN A 969 -15.84 16.39 -8.58
CA GLN A 969 -15.50 16.28 -10.00
C GLN A 969 -16.41 17.21 -10.83
N VAL A 970 -15.83 18.16 -11.54
CA VAL A 970 -16.56 19.18 -12.32
C VAL A 970 -16.85 18.68 -13.73
N TRP A 971 -15.84 18.10 -14.38
CA TRP A 971 -15.93 17.55 -15.72
C TRP A 971 -14.80 16.54 -15.98
N GLN A 972 -14.97 15.76 -17.05
CA GLN A 972 -14.03 14.77 -17.54
C GLN A 972 -13.96 14.84 -19.07
N PHE A 973 -12.76 14.72 -19.61
CA PHE A 973 -12.48 14.65 -21.04
C PHE A 973 -11.71 13.36 -21.35
N CYS A 974 -11.98 12.70 -22.47
CA CYS A 974 -11.39 11.41 -22.81
C CYS A 974 -10.52 11.50 -24.08
N THR A 975 -9.28 11.02 -24.00
CA THR A 975 -8.38 10.77 -25.13
C THR A 975 -8.45 9.30 -25.58
N SER A 976 -7.86 8.97 -26.72
CA SER A 976 -7.80 7.60 -27.24
C SER A 976 -6.60 6.81 -26.72
N GLY A 977 -5.80 7.39 -25.82
CA GLY A 977 -4.61 6.77 -25.24
C GLY A 977 -4.20 7.40 -23.90
N PRO A 978 -3.34 6.74 -23.12
CA PRO A 978 -2.96 7.17 -21.78
C PRO A 978 -2.43 8.61 -21.67
N ILE A 979 -2.77 9.31 -20.58
CA ILE A 979 -2.28 10.68 -20.30
C ILE A 979 -1.25 10.65 -19.17
N PHE A 980 0.03 10.66 -19.56
CA PHE A 980 1.17 10.77 -18.62
C PHE A 980 1.67 12.22 -18.49
N SER A 981 1.44 13.04 -19.51
CA SER A 981 1.77 14.46 -19.51
C SER A 981 1.03 15.19 -18.39
N SER A 982 1.76 16.00 -17.59
CA SER A 982 1.13 16.86 -16.57
C SER A 982 0.52 18.10 -17.24
N PRO A 983 -0.61 18.66 -16.73
CA PRO A 983 -1.27 19.79 -17.38
C PRO A 983 -0.43 21.08 -17.33
N CYS A 984 -0.50 21.86 -18.41
CA CYS A 984 -0.04 23.25 -18.47
C CYS A 984 -1.26 24.17 -18.61
N THR A 985 -1.25 25.34 -17.97
CA THR A 985 -2.31 26.35 -18.08
C THR A 985 -1.82 27.56 -18.88
N SER A 986 -2.72 28.27 -19.57
CA SER A 986 -2.41 29.59 -20.14
C SER A 986 -2.16 30.62 -19.03
N SER A 987 -1.47 31.73 -19.34
CA SER A 987 -1.22 32.82 -18.38
C SER A 987 -2.51 33.50 -17.90
N SER A 988 -3.58 33.39 -18.68
CA SER A 988 -4.94 33.80 -18.34
C SER A 988 -5.77 32.78 -17.55
N GLU A 989 -5.23 31.59 -17.28
CA GLU A 989 -5.96 30.42 -16.72
C GLU A 989 -7.26 30.04 -17.46
N GLN A 990 -7.41 30.38 -18.75
CA GLN A 990 -8.61 30.04 -19.52
C GLN A 990 -8.50 28.74 -20.32
N LYS A 991 -7.28 28.32 -20.67
CA LYS A 991 -6.98 27.13 -21.47
C LYS A 991 -6.04 26.19 -20.72
N ILE A 992 -6.26 24.89 -20.90
CA ILE A 992 -5.44 23.80 -20.38
C ILE A 992 -4.86 23.02 -21.56
N PHE A 993 -3.55 22.80 -21.55
CA PHE A 993 -2.81 22.05 -22.55
C PHE A 993 -2.22 20.79 -21.92
N PHE A 994 -2.34 19.65 -22.60
CA PHE A 994 -1.75 18.38 -22.16
C PHE A 994 -1.43 17.46 -23.35
N GLY A 995 -0.42 16.61 -23.18
CA GLY A 995 -0.04 15.57 -24.14
C GLY A 995 -0.66 14.21 -23.82
N SER A 996 -0.79 13.35 -24.83
CA SER A 996 -1.34 12.01 -24.70
C SER A 996 -0.56 10.98 -25.54
N HIS A 997 -0.69 9.70 -25.19
CA HIS A 997 -0.03 8.58 -25.86
C HIS A 997 -0.72 8.12 -27.15
N ASP A 998 -1.87 8.71 -27.49
CA ASP A 998 -2.50 8.60 -28.82
C ASP A 998 -1.89 9.53 -29.87
N CYS A 999 -0.71 10.10 -29.58
CA CYS A 999 0.03 11.01 -30.46
C CYS A 999 -0.71 12.33 -30.74
N PHE A 1000 -1.38 12.88 -29.71
CA PHE A 1000 -1.98 14.22 -29.79
C PHE A 1000 -1.57 15.13 -28.61
N VAL A 1001 -1.45 16.42 -28.91
CA VAL A 1001 -1.49 17.52 -27.94
C VAL A 1001 -2.90 18.11 -27.95
N TYR A 1002 -3.52 18.20 -26.78
CA TYR A 1002 -4.89 18.66 -26.59
C TYR A 1002 -4.93 20.05 -25.97
N CYS A 1003 -5.90 20.86 -26.39
CA CYS A 1003 -6.25 22.14 -25.77
C CYS A 1003 -7.72 22.13 -25.38
N CYS A 1004 -8.01 22.20 -24.08
CA CYS A 1004 -9.36 22.32 -23.54
C CYS A 1004 -9.56 23.68 -22.87
N ASN A 1005 -10.78 24.18 -22.83
CA ASN A 1005 -11.13 25.31 -21.97
C ASN A 1005 -11.41 24.84 -20.53
N MET A 1006 -11.54 25.77 -19.58
CA MET A 1006 -11.85 25.45 -18.16
C MET A 1006 -13.24 24.80 -17.93
N LYS A 1007 -14.07 24.64 -18.96
CA LYS A 1007 -15.34 23.87 -18.92
C LYS A 1007 -15.20 22.44 -19.46
N GLY A 1008 -13.98 22.01 -19.80
CA GLY A 1008 -13.72 20.67 -20.36
C GLY A 1008 -14.02 20.53 -21.84
N HIS A 1009 -14.38 21.61 -22.55
CA HIS A 1009 -14.64 21.54 -23.98
C HIS A 1009 -13.34 21.64 -24.77
N LEU A 1010 -13.11 20.69 -25.68
CA LEU A 1010 -12.03 20.73 -26.67
C LEU A 1010 -12.10 22.02 -27.49
N GLN A 1011 -10.97 22.69 -27.64
CA GLN A 1011 -10.80 23.87 -28.50
C GLN A 1011 -10.09 23.49 -29.79
N TRP A 1012 -9.00 22.71 -29.67
CA TRP A 1012 -8.26 22.13 -30.78
C TRP A 1012 -7.45 20.92 -30.26
N LYS A 1013 -7.03 20.06 -31.19
CA LYS A 1013 -5.99 19.05 -30.97
C LYS A 1013 -4.99 19.08 -32.11
N PHE A 1014 -3.73 18.81 -31.81
CA PHE A 1014 -2.62 18.78 -32.77
C PHE A 1014 -2.01 17.38 -32.80
N GLU A 1015 -1.83 16.80 -33.99
CA GLU A 1015 -1.27 15.45 -34.18
C GLU A 1015 0.27 15.50 -34.17
N THR A 1016 0.90 14.71 -33.32
CA THR A 1016 2.35 14.54 -33.24
C THR A 1016 2.77 13.24 -33.91
N THR A 1017 4.03 13.13 -34.32
CA THR A 1017 4.59 11.93 -34.96
C THR A 1017 4.81 10.76 -33.99
N SER A 1018 4.85 11.03 -32.68
CA SER A 1018 5.00 10.04 -31.62
C SER A 1018 4.29 10.48 -30.33
N ARG A 1019 4.35 9.64 -29.28
CA ARG A 1019 3.65 9.82 -28.00
C ARG A 1019 4.14 11.08 -27.27
N VAL A 1020 3.25 11.76 -26.55
CA VAL A 1020 3.60 12.99 -25.81
C VAL A 1020 3.65 12.72 -24.31
N TYR A 1021 4.85 12.43 -23.79
CA TYR A 1021 5.13 12.30 -22.35
C TYR A 1021 5.45 13.66 -21.70
N ALA A 1022 6.14 14.54 -22.43
CA ALA A 1022 6.54 15.85 -21.93
C ALA A 1022 5.32 16.71 -21.57
N THR A 1023 5.45 17.51 -20.51
CA THR A 1023 4.47 18.57 -20.19
C THR A 1023 4.69 19.75 -21.13
N PRO A 1024 3.65 20.22 -21.86
CA PRO A 1024 3.76 21.42 -22.66
C PRO A 1024 4.18 22.65 -21.83
N PHE A 1025 4.78 23.64 -22.48
CA PHE A 1025 5.17 24.91 -21.87
C PHE A 1025 4.58 26.06 -22.69
N ALA A 1026 3.66 26.82 -22.10
CA ALA A 1026 3.06 28.00 -22.71
C ALA A 1026 3.88 29.27 -22.38
N PHE A 1027 4.19 30.08 -23.39
CA PHE A 1027 5.05 31.27 -23.27
C PHE A 1027 4.62 32.39 -24.22
N HIS A 1028 5.06 33.62 -23.98
CA HIS A 1028 4.77 34.77 -24.85
C HIS A 1028 5.80 34.91 -25.97
N ASN A 1029 5.36 35.27 -27.19
CA ASN A 1029 6.25 35.56 -28.30
C ASN A 1029 7.06 36.84 -28.03
N CYS A 1030 8.39 36.77 -28.10
CA CYS A 1030 9.26 37.92 -27.85
C CYS A 1030 9.32 38.93 -29.02
N ASN A 1031 8.71 38.63 -30.18
CA ASN A 1031 8.78 39.45 -31.39
C ASN A 1031 7.75 40.61 -31.46
N GLY A 1032 7.04 40.91 -30.37
CA GLY A 1032 6.14 42.07 -30.27
C GLY A 1032 4.69 41.82 -30.68
N SER A 1033 4.34 40.63 -31.18
CA SER A 1033 2.94 40.19 -31.16
C SER A 1033 2.56 39.73 -29.75
N ASN A 1034 1.34 40.03 -29.31
CA ASN A 1034 0.84 39.62 -27.99
C ASN A 1034 0.37 38.14 -27.98
N GLU A 1035 0.93 37.32 -28.88
CA GLU A 1035 0.56 35.94 -29.13
C GLU A 1035 1.26 35.02 -28.11
N MET A 1036 0.47 34.09 -27.56
CA MET A 1036 1.00 33.06 -26.68
C MET A 1036 1.27 31.80 -27.50
N LEU A 1037 2.49 31.29 -27.42
CA LEU A 1037 2.96 30.07 -28.06
C LEU A 1037 2.99 28.92 -27.05
N LEU A 1038 3.03 27.69 -27.56
CA LEU A 1038 3.10 26.45 -26.79
C LEU A 1038 4.24 25.59 -27.34
N ALA A 1039 5.22 25.28 -26.50
CA ALA A 1039 6.24 24.27 -26.78
C ALA A 1039 5.78 22.90 -26.28
N ALA A 1040 5.80 21.87 -27.12
CA ALA A 1040 5.50 20.49 -26.75
C ALA A 1040 6.53 19.55 -27.38
N ALA A 1041 6.88 18.43 -26.72
CA ALA A 1041 7.84 17.46 -27.24
C ALA A 1041 7.26 16.05 -27.28
N SER A 1042 7.45 15.34 -28.40
CA SER A 1042 7.10 13.93 -28.56
C SER A 1042 8.33 13.02 -28.36
N THR A 1043 8.09 11.75 -28.02
CA THR A 1043 9.16 10.81 -27.64
C THR A 1043 10.17 10.49 -28.73
N ASP A 1044 9.86 10.80 -29.99
CA ASP A 1044 10.76 10.68 -31.15
C ASP A 1044 11.71 11.88 -31.33
N GLY A 1045 11.90 12.70 -30.28
CA GLY A 1045 12.81 13.84 -30.30
C GLY A 1045 12.25 15.11 -30.92
N LYS A 1046 11.03 15.09 -31.46
CA LYS A 1046 10.45 16.27 -32.12
C LYS A 1046 9.86 17.26 -31.12
N LEU A 1047 10.35 18.48 -31.23
CA LEU A 1047 9.92 19.65 -30.47
C LEU A 1047 9.07 20.55 -31.37
N TRP A 1048 7.81 20.73 -30.98
CA TRP A 1048 6.77 21.44 -31.70
C TRP A 1048 6.50 22.79 -31.04
N ILE A 1049 6.54 23.87 -31.83
CA ILE A 1049 6.09 25.20 -31.43
C ILE A 1049 4.75 25.47 -32.10
N LEU A 1050 3.69 25.53 -31.30
CA LEU A 1050 2.31 25.73 -31.74
C LEU A 1050 1.81 27.11 -31.29
N GLU A 1051 0.87 27.70 -32.03
CA GLU A 1051 0.09 28.81 -31.51
C GLU A 1051 -0.91 28.29 -30.46
N SER A 1052 -0.89 28.83 -29.24
CA SER A 1052 -1.78 28.35 -28.16
C SER A 1052 -3.27 28.60 -28.44
N GLN A 1053 -3.60 29.54 -29.33
CA GLN A 1053 -4.98 29.88 -29.62
C GLN A 1053 -5.65 28.87 -30.56
N SER A 1054 -5.00 28.55 -31.68
CA SER A 1054 -5.52 27.72 -32.78
C SER A 1054 -4.95 26.29 -32.84
N GLY A 1055 -3.80 26.04 -32.23
CA GLY A 1055 -3.01 24.82 -32.43
C GLY A 1055 -2.17 24.82 -33.71
N GLN A 1056 -2.11 25.93 -34.46
CA GLN A 1056 -1.36 26.01 -35.71
C GLN A 1056 0.16 25.88 -35.48
N LEU A 1057 0.80 25.04 -36.28
CA LEU A 1057 2.24 24.81 -36.24
C LEU A 1057 3.04 26.02 -36.74
N GLN A 1058 3.93 26.54 -35.89
CA GLN A 1058 4.84 27.65 -36.19
C GLN A 1058 6.27 27.16 -36.52
N SER A 1059 6.74 26.14 -35.79
CA SER A 1059 8.04 25.51 -36.00
C SER A 1059 8.08 24.08 -35.50
N VAL A 1060 8.96 23.27 -36.08
CA VAL A 1060 9.34 21.94 -35.57
C VAL A 1060 10.85 21.80 -35.64
N TYR A 1061 11.44 21.24 -34.59
CA TYR A 1061 12.86 20.90 -34.49
C TYR A 1061 13.00 19.45 -34.05
N GLU A 1062 14.03 18.76 -34.54
CA GLU A 1062 14.26 17.33 -34.25
C GLU A 1062 15.55 17.19 -33.45
N LEU A 1063 15.43 16.78 -32.18
CA LEU A 1063 16.54 16.42 -31.32
C LEU A 1063 17.05 15.02 -31.70
N PRO A 1064 18.35 14.72 -31.54
CA PRO A 1064 18.95 13.48 -32.07
C PRO A 1064 18.63 12.22 -31.25
N GLY A 1065 17.77 12.30 -30.23
CA GLY A 1065 17.40 11.18 -29.36
C GLY A 1065 16.03 11.38 -28.71
N GLU A 1066 15.57 10.38 -27.95
CA GLU A 1066 14.26 10.43 -27.32
C GLU A 1066 14.13 11.56 -26.29
N VAL A 1067 12.91 12.08 -26.11
CA VAL A 1067 12.63 13.20 -25.20
C VAL A 1067 11.49 12.87 -24.22
N PHE A 1068 11.86 12.82 -22.94
CA PHE A 1068 10.93 12.70 -21.79
C PHE A 1068 10.96 13.92 -20.88
N SER A 1069 12.06 14.68 -20.89
CA SER A 1069 12.15 16.01 -20.28
C SER A 1069 11.10 16.95 -20.89
N SER A 1070 10.49 17.78 -20.06
CA SER A 1070 9.62 18.87 -20.51
C SER A 1070 10.43 20.11 -20.88
N PRO A 1071 10.05 20.86 -21.94
CA PRO A 1071 10.70 22.13 -22.26
C PRO A 1071 10.47 23.19 -21.18
N VAL A 1072 11.43 24.08 -21.01
CA VAL A 1072 11.31 25.33 -20.24
C VAL A 1072 11.77 26.48 -21.11
N VAL A 1073 10.95 27.53 -21.26
CA VAL A 1073 11.25 28.69 -22.11
C VAL A 1073 11.48 29.92 -21.25
N LEU A 1074 12.55 30.66 -21.54
CA LEU A 1074 12.86 31.97 -20.97
C LEU A 1074 13.27 32.89 -22.12
N GLU A 1075 12.57 34.03 -22.25
CA GLU A 1075 12.76 34.98 -23.36
C GLU A 1075 12.62 34.27 -24.72
N SER A 1076 13.65 34.30 -25.57
CA SER A 1076 13.70 33.59 -26.86
C SER A 1076 14.55 32.31 -26.80
N MET A 1077 14.70 31.70 -25.63
CA MET A 1077 15.52 30.50 -25.43
C MET A 1077 14.69 29.37 -24.80
N LEU A 1078 14.77 28.19 -25.40
CA LEU A 1078 14.11 26.97 -24.93
C LEU A 1078 15.15 25.95 -24.47
N ILE A 1079 15.01 25.46 -23.25
CA ILE A 1079 15.89 24.44 -22.67
C ILE A 1079 15.15 23.13 -22.46
N ILE A 1080 15.76 22.02 -22.85
CA ILE A 1080 15.18 20.67 -22.76
C ILE A 1080 16.28 19.60 -22.64
N GLY A 1081 16.03 18.57 -21.83
CA GLY A 1081 16.86 17.37 -21.76
C GLY A 1081 16.52 16.37 -22.88
N CYS A 1082 17.52 15.61 -23.31
CA CYS A 1082 17.39 14.56 -24.32
C CYS A 1082 18.08 13.27 -23.84
N ARG A 1083 17.64 12.11 -24.35
CA ARG A 1083 18.25 10.81 -24.05
C ARG A 1083 19.55 10.52 -24.80
N ASP A 1084 19.99 11.43 -25.66
CA ASP A 1084 21.33 11.42 -26.26
C ASP A 1084 22.46 11.87 -25.29
N ASN A 1085 22.13 12.00 -24.01
CA ASN A 1085 22.96 12.44 -22.87
C ASN A 1085 23.09 13.96 -22.68
N TYR A 1086 22.56 14.78 -23.58
CA TYR A 1086 22.72 16.23 -23.53
C TYR A 1086 21.48 16.96 -23.00
N VAL A 1087 21.73 18.10 -22.35
CA VAL A 1087 20.74 19.18 -22.21
C VAL A 1087 21.01 20.23 -23.28
N TYR A 1088 19.97 20.61 -24.01
CA TYR A 1088 20.00 21.55 -25.13
C TYR A 1088 19.43 22.91 -24.74
N CYS A 1089 20.03 23.99 -25.25
CA CYS A 1089 19.44 25.31 -25.30
C CYS A 1089 19.30 25.76 -26.76
N LEU A 1090 18.07 26.05 -27.16
CA LEU A 1090 17.69 26.41 -28.52
C LEU A 1090 17.23 27.88 -28.58
N ASP A 1091 17.74 28.63 -29.54
CA ASP A 1091 17.26 29.97 -29.88
C ASP A 1091 15.99 29.89 -30.75
N LEU A 1092 14.92 30.56 -30.30
CA LEU A 1092 13.68 30.80 -31.03
C LEU A 1092 13.83 32.07 -31.87
N LEU A 1093 14.29 31.95 -33.11
CA LEU A 1093 14.43 33.08 -34.02
C LEU A 1093 13.15 33.29 -34.82
N GLY A 1094 12.55 34.48 -34.69
CA GLY A 1094 11.65 35.04 -35.70
C GLY A 1094 12.47 35.57 -36.88
N GLY A 1095 11.93 35.47 -38.10
CA GLY A 1095 12.66 35.69 -39.37
C GLY A 1095 13.17 37.11 -39.69
N ASN A 1096 13.40 37.96 -38.69
CA ASN A 1096 13.81 39.37 -38.82
C ASN A 1096 15.18 39.69 -38.17
N LYS A 1097 16.04 38.70 -37.91
CA LYS A 1097 17.46 38.91 -37.57
C LYS A 1097 18.37 38.08 -38.46
N LYS A 1098 18.88 38.73 -39.52
CA LYS A 1098 20.13 38.38 -40.19
C LYS A 1098 21.31 39.01 -39.46
#